data_AF-A0A8S2Q8P0-F1
#
_entry.id   AF-A0A8S2Q8P0-F1
#
_cell.length_a   1.000
_cell.length_b   1.000
_cell.length_c   1.000
_cell.angle_alpha   90.00
_cell.angle_beta   90.00
_cell.angle_gamma   90.00
#
_symmetry.space_group_name_H-M   'P 1'
#
loop_
_entity.id
_entity.type
_entity.pdbx_description
1 polymer ?
#
loop_
_entity_poly.entity_id
_entity_poly.type
_entity_poly.pdbx_seq_one_letter_code
_entity_poly.pdbx_strand_id
1 'polypeptide(L)'
;MLRAVELFSGIGGMHCALDFVDLNYEIIAAIDINPTANLVYESNFPNAPAMNRTIEGISLNQWEKWNADIWLMSPPCQPFTRQGKQEDLNDRRTDGFVHLMKSILPQLKAKPKYILLENVSGFEYSQAHQLLLDTLQAHNYYYEQYLLSPIQFGIPNSRLRFYLIAKQQEKPIETYSSSILTRISNFERLYNKLRQKFPSKGLSLEENSLHENDQITDRCSHSSEILVQPDQSIYINDFLISNENQDFELNEKQLERGLHVCDIITCHAKRSFCFTKSYGKYFEGTGSLFRTLSNRIRYFTPKEIANLHCFPLNYQFPEQITTRQAYSLLGNSLSVFVINMNPRTIKRISNVRLKARSELKPDEWQQNNYYYDQHVINCSKDQLERIDARNITREDFIEKYERPAKPVIIQHLIDDWPAFEKWTVEKLGKKYRNQRFKVGEDDDGKSVKLKLKYFLDYALNNHDDSPLYLFESSFGEHQKKKRLLDDYDIPEYFSEDLFRLVGDHRRPPYRWWCIGPQRSGTGIHIDPLGTSAWNALITGHKRWCIFPPSTPRHLLKPTSVDSPKSKDEGITWFKVIYPRTQLSTWPKEYACVEVIQHPGEVIFVPGGYWHVVLNMDLTVAVTQNFCSSVNFPTVWARVIRSRPKMSKKFLENLKRRRPDLARLTEKIDMNADTGPRSDTSSSSSSSSSADSSPDSADDDESETESKATIDQPSFDQGDEPLTKKQRISSL
;
A
#
# COMPACT_ATOMS: atom_id res chain seq x y z
N MET A 1 -8.86 21.34 6.49
CA MET A 1 -9.49 20.49 5.47
C MET A 1 -9.71 21.38 4.28
N LEU A 2 -9.20 21.00 3.10
CA LEU A 2 -9.35 21.77 1.86
C LEU A 2 -10.74 21.52 1.27
N ARG A 3 -11.42 22.57 0.83
CA ARG A 3 -12.75 22.45 0.22
C ARG A 3 -12.61 22.40 -1.29
N ALA A 4 -13.06 21.32 -1.92
CA ALA A 4 -12.92 21.11 -3.34
C ALA A 4 -14.29 21.14 -4.05
N VAL A 5 -14.34 21.80 -5.20
CA VAL A 5 -15.48 21.73 -6.12
C VAL A 5 -15.01 21.01 -7.38
N GLU A 6 -15.77 19.99 -7.78
CA GLU A 6 -15.55 19.23 -9.00
C GLU A 6 -16.52 19.68 -10.08
N LEU A 7 -16.00 20.30 -11.13
CA LEU A 7 -16.74 20.89 -12.23
C LEU A 7 -16.63 20.01 -13.45
N PHE A 8 -17.74 19.82 -14.16
CA PHE A 8 -17.83 18.83 -15.22
C PHE A 8 -17.44 17.44 -14.68
N SER A 9 -18.03 17.09 -13.54
CA SER A 9 -17.55 16.00 -12.69
C SER A 9 -17.66 14.63 -13.34
N GLY A 10 -18.51 14.48 -14.37
CA GLY A 10 -18.74 13.21 -15.03
C GLY A 10 -19.05 12.12 -14.01
N ILE A 11 -18.31 11.02 -14.08
CA ILE A 11 -18.45 9.89 -13.16
C ILE A 11 -17.49 9.97 -11.95
N GLY A 12 -16.85 11.12 -11.72
CA GLY A 12 -15.96 11.33 -10.56
C GLY A 12 -14.53 10.87 -10.78
N GLY A 13 -14.02 11.05 -12.00
CA GLY A 13 -12.62 10.74 -12.32
C GLY A 13 -11.64 11.61 -11.54
N MET A 14 -11.94 12.91 -11.36
CA MET A 14 -11.09 13.82 -10.57
C MET A 14 -11.22 13.53 -9.08
N HIS A 15 -12.41 13.16 -8.58
CA HIS A 15 -12.59 12.67 -7.21
C HIS A 15 -11.72 11.42 -6.96
N CYS A 16 -11.82 10.41 -7.81
CA CYS A 16 -10.98 9.22 -7.72
C CYS A 16 -9.49 9.61 -7.70
N ALA A 17 -9.07 10.53 -8.58
CA ALA A 17 -7.70 11.03 -8.63
C ALA A 17 -7.29 11.70 -7.31
N LEU A 18 -8.17 12.51 -6.72
CA LEU A 18 -7.91 13.21 -5.47
C LEU A 18 -7.83 12.25 -4.27
N ASP A 19 -8.62 11.17 -4.25
CA ASP A 19 -8.51 10.07 -3.28
C ASP A 19 -7.15 9.36 -3.33
N PHE A 20 -6.46 9.39 -4.48
CA PHE A 20 -5.10 8.86 -4.58
C PHE A 20 -4.06 9.78 -3.93
N VAL A 21 -4.41 11.02 -3.60
CA VAL A 21 -3.51 12.01 -3.00
C VAL A 21 -3.75 12.08 -1.50
N ASP A 22 -2.68 12.07 -0.70
CA ASP A 22 -2.73 12.28 0.77
C ASP A 22 -3.00 13.75 1.12
N LEU A 23 -4.18 14.23 0.69
CA LEU A 23 -4.74 15.54 0.99
C LEU A 23 -5.93 15.37 1.93
N ASN A 24 -6.01 16.19 2.97
CA ASN A 24 -7.20 16.26 3.81
C ASN A 24 -8.20 17.22 3.14
N TYR A 25 -9.14 16.69 2.37
CA TYR A 25 -10.09 17.46 1.58
C TYR A 25 -11.54 16.99 1.78
N GLU A 26 -12.48 17.81 1.33
CA GLU A 26 -13.91 17.51 1.23
C GLU A 26 -14.42 17.99 -0.14
N ILE A 27 -15.11 17.13 -0.90
CA ILE A 27 -15.88 17.55 -2.07
C ILE A 27 -17.15 18.24 -1.57
N ILE A 28 -17.26 19.54 -1.75
CA ILE A 28 -18.40 20.35 -1.30
C ILE A 28 -19.46 20.56 -2.40
N ALA A 29 -19.12 20.25 -3.66
CA ALA A 29 -20.02 20.18 -4.79
C ALA A 29 -19.35 19.41 -5.94
N ALA A 30 -20.09 18.51 -6.58
CA ALA A 30 -19.74 17.88 -7.85
C ALA A 30 -20.84 18.20 -8.88
N ILE A 31 -20.50 18.87 -9.97
CA ILE A 31 -21.48 19.46 -10.89
C ILE A 31 -21.31 18.86 -12.29
N ASP A 32 -22.36 18.21 -12.77
CA ASP A 32 -22.48 17.78 -14.17
C ASP A 32 -23.93 17.89 -14.64
N ILE A 33 -24.10 18.28 -15.91
CA ILE A 33 -25.42 18.37 -16.54
C ILE A 33 -25.99 16.99 -16.89
N ASN A 34 -25.14 15.97 -17.03
CA ASN A 34 -25.55 14.63 -17.44
C ASN A 34 -26.10 13.84 -16.25
N PRO A 35 -27.42 13.56 -16.21
CA PRO A 35 -28.01 12.80 -15.10
C PRO A 35 -27.48 11.37 -15.01
N THR A 36 -27.09 10.78 -16.14
CA THR A 36 -26.52 9.41 -16.17
C THR A 36 -25.14 9.39 -15.51
N ALA A 37 -24.35 10.46 -15.69
CA ALA A 37 -23.04 10.58 -15.05
C ALA A 37 -23.19 10.76 -13.53
N ASN A 38 -24.14 11.61 -13.11
CA ASN A 38 -24.44 11.82 -11.69
C ASN A 38 -24.93 10.56 -10.99
N LEU A 39 -25.74 9.71 -11.65
CA LEU A 39 -26.14 8.42 -11.09
C LEU A 39 -24.94 7.51 -10.77
N VAL A 40 -23.96 7.44 -11.69
CA VAL A 40 -22.71 6.67 -11.47
C VAL A 40 -21.83 7.34 -10.41
N TYR A 41 -21.79 8.67 -10.39
CA TYR A 41 -21.04 9.43 -9.39
C TYR A 41 -21.58 9.13 -7.99
N GLU A 42 -22.88 9.32 -7.76
CA GLU A 42 -23.55 9.13 -6.47
C GLU A 42 -23.42 7.69 -5.96
N SER A 43 -23.46 6.69 -6.85
CA SER A 43 -23.30 5.29 -6.43
C SER A 43 -21.91 4.97 -5.89
N ASN A 44 -20.87 5.67 -6.39
CA ASN A 44 -19.49 5.48 -5.94
C ASN A 44 -19.10 6.46 -4.82
N PHE A 45 -19.78 7.60 -4.72
CA PHE A 45 -19.50 8.68 -3.77
C PHE A 45 -20.76 9.16 -3.04
N PRO A 46 -21.40 8.32 -2.21
CA PRO A 46 -22.71 8.63 -1.62
C PRO A 46 -22.71 9.84 -0.67
N ASN A 47 -21.54 10.22 -0.16
CA ASN A 47 -21.38 11.35 0.75
C ASN A 47 -21.06 12.67 0.02
N ALA A 48 -20.77 12.63 -1.28
CA ALA A 48 -20.43 13.81 -2.06
C ALA A 48 -21.70 14.44 -2.66
N PRO A 49 -21.89 15.76 -2.56
CA PRO A 49 -23.07 16.43 -3.06
C PRO A 49 -22.98 16.61 -4.58
N ALA A 50 -23.43 15.59 -5.32
CA ALA A 50 -23.60 15.66 -6.76
C ALA A 50 -24.80 16.53 -7.14
N MET A 51 -24.66 17.31 -8.21
CA MET A 51 -25.64 18.30 -8.65
C MET A 51 -25.88 18.18 -10.15
N ASN A 52 -27.12 17.83 -10.52
CA ASN A 52 -27.57 17.90 -11.91
C ASN A 52 -27.95 19.33 -12.31
N ARG A 53 -26.95 20.15 -12.66
CA ARG A 53 -27.13 21.57 -13.03
C ARG A 53 -26.13 22.02 -14.09
N THR A 54 -26.48 23.09 -14.80
CA THR A 54 -25.51 23.89 -15.56
C THR A 54 -24.67 24.72 -14.61
N ILE A 55 -23.43 25.00 -14.99
CA ILE A 55 -22.50 25.80 -14.17
C ILE A 55 -22.98 27.27 -14.12
N GLU A 56 -23.51 27.75 -15.23
CA GLU A 56 -24.12 29.06 -15.44
C GLU A 56 -25.37 29.27 -14.57
N GLY A 57 -26.03 28.18 -14.16
CA GLY A 57 -27.18 28.22 -13.26
C GLY A 57 -26.81 28.42 -11.79
N ILE A 58 -25.52 28.48 -11.44
CA ILE A 58 -25.05 28.63 -10.07
C ILE A 58 -24.77 30.11 -9.79
N SER A 59 -25.56 30.69 -8.88
CA SER A 59 -25.39 32.09 -8.47
C SER A 59 -24.02 32.35 -7.82
N LEU A 60 -23.45 33.55 -8.02
CA LEU A 60 -22.20 33.99 -7.38
C LEU A 60 -22.22 33.81 -5.85
N ASN A 61 -23.35 34.07 -5.20
CA ASN A 61 -23.49 33.90 -3.74
C ASN A 61 -23.26 32.44 -3.30
N GLN A 62 -23.66 31.47 -4.12
CA GLN A 62 -23.42 30.05 -3.84
C GLN A 62 -21.92 29.71 -3.96
N TRP A 63 -21.22 30.28 -4.96
CA TRP A 63 -19.77 30.13 -5.09
C TRP A 63 -19.01 30.71 -3.89
N GLU A 64 -19.42 31.89 -3.42
CA GLU A 64 -18.87 32.52 -2.20
C GLU A 64 -19.15 31.68 -0.95
N LYS A 65 -20.34 31.07 -0.83
CA LYS A 65 -20.67 30.16 0.27
C LYS A 65 -19.83 28.88 0.25
N TRP A 66 -19.56 28.37 -0.95
CA TRP A 66 -18.66 27.23 -1.14
C TRP A 66 -17.24 27.58 -0.76
N ASN A 67 -16.76 28.81 -0.98
CA ASN A 67 -15.42 29.27 -0.59
C ASN A 67 -14.35 28.17 -0.84
N ALA A 68 -14.35 27.65 -2.07
CA ALA A 68 -13.59 26.46 -2.44
C ALA A 68 -12.09 26.80 -2.48
N ASP A 69 -11.27 25.96 -1.86
CA ASP A 69 -9.81 26.03 -1.97
C ASP A 69 -9.31 25.42 -3.29
N ILE A 70 -10.05 24.46 -3.87
CA ILE A 70 -9.64 23.70 -5.05
C ILE A 70 -10.77 23.68 -6.07
N TRP A 71 -10.45 23.99 -7.34
CA TRP A 71 -11.29 23.66 -8.48
C TRP A 71 -10.67 22.51 -9.26
N LEU A 72 -11.45 21.44 -9.45
CA LEU A 72 -11.12 20.34 -10.35
C LEU A 72 -12.04 20.48 -11.56
N MET A 73 -11.51 20.49 -12.78
CA MET A 73 -12.34 20.67 -13.98
C MET A 73 -11.88 19.84 -15.18
N SER A 74 -12.84 19.27 -15.91
CA SER A 74 -12.63 18.67 -17.23
C SER A 74 -13.68 19.23 -18.20
N PRO A 75 -13.54 20.49 -18.64
CA PRO A 75 -14.53 21.15 -19.49
C PRO A 75 -14.68 20.41 -20.83
N PRO A 76 -15.88 20.46 -21.44
CA PRO A 76 -16.16 19.71 -22.67
C PRO A 76 -15.23 20.11 -23.83
N CYS A 77 -14.63 19.08 -24.43
CA CYS A 77 -13.56 19.20 -25.42
C CYS A 77 -14.01 19.29 -26.89
N GLN A 78 -15.31 19.08 -27.15
CA GLN A 78 -15.86 18.89 -28.50
C GLN A 78 -15.66 20.04 -29.51
N PRO A 79 -15.43 21.32 -29.14
CA PRO A 79 -15.13 22.38 -30.09
C PRO A 79 -13.68 22.33 -30.64
N PHE A 80 -12.75 21.65 -29.95
CA PHE A 80 -11.30 21.78 -30.18
C PHE A 80 -10.66 20.57 -30.88
N THR A 81 -11.45 19.55 -31.24
CA THR A 81 -10.95 18.33 -31.90
C THR A 81 -10.77 18.50 -33.41
N ARG A 82 -9.76 17.84 -34.01
CA ARG A 82 -9.48 17.86 -35.46
C ARG A 82 -10.66 17.44 -36.37
N GLN A 83 -11.66 16.73 -35.83
CA GLN A 83 -12.83 16.22 -36.56
C GLN A 83 -14.13 16.98 -36.26
N GLY A 84 -14.10 18.03 -35.42
CA GLY A 84 -15.26 18.87 -35.09
C GLY A 84 -15.42 20.09 -36.00
N LYS A 85 -16.50 20.87 -35.82
CA LYS A 85 -16.75 22.13 -36.57
C LYS A 85 -15.74 23.25 -36.27
N GLN A 86 -14.80 23.05 -35.32
CA GLN A 86 -13.78 24.02 -34.91
C GLN A 86 -14.36 25.40 -34.51
N GLU A 87 -15.56 25.41 -33.91
CA GLU A 87 -16.24 26.64 -33.49
C GLU A 87 -15.64 27.25 -32.22
N ASP A 88 -14.72 26.55 -31.54
CA ASP A 88 -13.97 27.01 -30.34
C ASP A 88 -14.91 27.64 -29.28
N LEU A 89 -14.70 28.91 -28.92
CA LEU A 89 -15.52 29.69 -27.99
C LEU A 89 -16.95 30.00 -28.48
N ASN A 90 -17.28 29.77 -29.75
CA ASN A 90 -18.64 30.00 -30.28
C ASN A 90 -19.56 28.78 -30.06
N ASP A 91 -19.02 27.66 -29.59
CA ASP A 91 -19.79 26.47 -29.26
C ASP A 91 -20.43 26.60 -27.88
N ARG A 92 -21.76 26.46 -27.81
CA ARG A 92 -22.54 26.55 -26.57
C ARG A 92 -22.11 25.59 -25.48
N ARG A 93 -21.41 24.49 -25.82
CA ARG A 93 -20.86 23.56 -24.82
C ARG A 93 -19.75 24.22 -23.99
N THR A 94 -19.10 25.26 -24.50
CA THR A 94 -18.06 26.01 -23.79
C THR A 94 -18.62 27.09 -22.87
N ASP A 95 -19.91 27.39 -22.94
CA ASP A 95 -20.56 28.48 -22.18
C ASP A 95 -20.24 28.39 -20.68
N GLY A 96 -20.32 27.19 -20.09
CA GLY A 96 -19.96 26.96 -18.68
C GLY A 96 -18.50 27.28 -18.36
N PHE A 97 -17.56 26.92 -19.24
CA PHE A 97 -16.13 27.24 -19.07
C PHE A 97 -15.87 28.75 -19.22
N VAL A 98 -16.45 29.36 -20.24
CA VAL A 98 -16.36 30.82 -20.46
C VAL A 98 -16.95 31.59 -19.29
N HIS A 99 -18.08 31.13 -18.75
CA HIS A 99 -18.72 31.71 -17.58
C HIS A 99 -17.82 31.66 -16.35
N LEU A 100 -17.14 30.53 -16.10
CA LEU A 100 -16.17 30.41 -15.00
C LEU A 100 -15.04 31.43 -15.13
N MET A 101 -14.45 31.54 -16.33
CA MET A 101 -13.28 32.40 -16.56
C MET A 101 -13.63 33.89 -16.62
N LYS A 102 -14.72 34.27 -17.29
CA LYS A 102 -15.08 35.68 -17.49
C LYS A 102 -15.98 36.26 -16.41
N SER A 103 -16.75 35.43 -15.71
CA SER A 103 -17.77 35.91 -14.76
C SER A 103 -17.47 35.50 -13.32
N ILE A 104 -17.22 34.21 -13.06
CA ILE A 104 -17.10 33.71 -11.68
C ILE A 104 -15.74 34.04 -11.07
N LEU A 105 -14.64 33.52 -11.64
CA LEU A 105 -13.30 33.66 -11.06
C LEU A 105 -12.88 35.13 -10.82
N PRO A 106 -13.17 36.09 -11.74
CA PRO A 106 -12.84 37.49 -11.52
C PRO A 106 -13.63 38.14 -10.39
N GLN A 107 -14.89 37.74 -10.20
CA GLN A 107 -15.80 38.34 -9.22
C GLN A 107 -15.68 37.72 -7.81
N LEU A 108 -15.02 36.56 -7.69
CA LEU A 108 -14.80 35.92 -6.40
C LEU A 108 -13.93 36.76 -5.47
N LYS A 109 -14.42 36.98 -4.24
CA LYS A 109 -13.68 37.60 -3.14
C LYS A 109 -12.52 36.72 -2.69
N ALA A 110 -12.81 35.45 -2.44
CA ALA A 110 -11.84 34.42 -2.13
C ALA A 110 -11.71 33.48 -3.33
N LYS A 111 -10.60 33.64 -4.07
CA LYS A 111 -10.31 32.80 -5.24
C LYS A 111 -9.77 31.44 -4.79
N PRO A 112 -9.97 30.36 -5.56
CA PRO A 112 -9.45 29.04 -5.24
C PRO A 112 -7.92 29.05 -5.21
N LYS A 113 -7.31 28.43 -4.21
CA LYS A 113 -5.84 28.35 -4.11
C LYS A 113 -5.25 27.49 -5.22
N TYR A 114 -5.99 26.47 -5.67
CA TYR A 114 -5.55 25.52 -6.68
C TYR A 114 -6.61 25.33 -7.75
N ILE A 115 -6.18 25.27 -9.00
CA ILE A 115 -7.03 24.90 -10.15
C ILE A 115 -6.32 23.77 -10.89
N LEU A 116 -7.03 22.66 -11.09
CA LEU A 116 -6.60 21.53 -11.90
C LEU A 116 -7.54 21.39 -13.08
N LEU A 117 -6.98 21.43 -14.29
CA LEU A 117 -7.73 21.24 -15.53
C LEU A 117 -7.16 20.07 -16.32
N GLU A 118 -8.05 19.22 -16.83
CA GLU A 118 -7.73 18.21 -17.85
C GLU A 118 -8.52 18.51 -19.12
N ASN A 119 -7.90 18.27 -20.29
CA ASN A 119 -8.57 18.38 -21.59
C ASN A 119 -7.90 17.49 -22.64
N VAL A 120 -8.48 17.42 -23.84
CA VAL A 120 -7.91 16.69 -24.98
C VAL A 120 -6.64 17.35 -25.50
N SER A 121 -5.75 16.55 -26.12
CA SER A 121 -4.65 17.09 -26.91
C SER A 121 -5.19 17.95 -28.06
N GLY A 122 -4.56 19.10 -28.29
CA GLY A 122 -5.01 20.15 -29.18
C GLY A 122 -5.68 21.33 -28.46
N PHE A 123 -6.09 21.17 -27.20
CA PHE A 123 -6.61 22.26 -26.38
C PHE A 123 -5.59 23.39 -26.24
N GLU A 124 -4.30 23.07 -26.13
CA GLU A 124 -3.18 24.00 -26.04
C GLU A 124 -3.03 24.97 -27.24
N TYR A 125 -3.79 24.77 -28.32
CA TYR A 125 -3.83 25.65 -29.48
C TYR A 125 -5.17 26.41 -29.62
N SER A 126 -6.08 26.27 -28.65
CA SER A 126 -7.43 26.86 -28.70
C SER A 126 -7.50 28.27 -28.10
N GLN A 127 -8.53 29.03 -28.48
CA GLN A 127 -8.84 30.31 -27.86
C GLN A 127 -9.32 30.12 -26.41
N ALA A 128 -9.98 29.00 -26.10
CA ALA A 128 -10.34 28.65 -24.72
C ALA A 128 -9.11 28.47 -23.81
N HIS A 129 -8.04 27.91 -24.33
CA HIS A 129 -6.76 27.82 -23.62
C HIS A 129 -6.12 29.19 -23.43
N GLN A 130 -6.10 30.04 -24.46
CA GLN A 130 -5.61 31.42 -24.30
C GLN A 130 -6.42 32.18 -23.24
N LEU A 131 -7.76 32.06 -23.26
CA LEU A 131 -8.64 32.66 -22.26
C LEU A 131 -8.32 32.16 -20.83
N LEU A 132 -8.01 30.87 -20.67
CA LEU A 132 -7.56 30.31 -19.39
C LEU A 132 -6.29 30.99 -18.90
N LEU A 133 -5.25 31.03 -19.75
CA LEU A 133 -3.96 31.59 -19.38
C LEU A 133 -4.07 33.08 -19.05
N ASP A 134 -4.76 33.86 -19.88
CA ASP A 134 -4.99 35.29 -19.64
C ASP A 134 -5.70 35.53 -18.31
N THR A 135 -6.72 34.72 -18.00
CA THR A 135 -7.48 34.84 -16.74
C THR A 135 -6.63 34.45 -15.53
N LEU A 136 -5.85 33.37 -15.63
CA LEU A 136 -4.94 32.92 -14.57
C LEU A 136 -3.87 33.97 -14.28
N GLN A 137 -3.26 34.54 -15.33
CA GLN A 137 -2.24 35.59 -15.20
C GLN A 137 -2.82 36.87 -14.60
N ALA A 138 -4.00 37.33 -15.08
CA ALA A 138 -4.70 38.50 -14.54
C ALA A 138 -5.08 38.36 -13.05
N HIS A 139 -5.10 37.14 -12.54
CA HIS A 139 -5.43 36.83 -11.15
C HIS A 139 -4.27 36.19 -10.36
N ASN A 140 -3.03 36.40 -10.81
CA ASN A 140 -1.79 36.01 -10.11
C ASN A 140 -1.68 34.51 -9.81
N TYR A 141 -2.09 33.65 -10.74
CA TYR A 141 -1.84 32.22 -10.65
C TYR A 141 -0.54 31.85 -11.35
N TYR A 142 0.35 31.16 -10.63
CA TYR A 142 1.39 30.37 -11.27
C TYR A 142 0.75 29.14 -11.90
N TYR A 143 1.19 28.73 -13.09
CA TYR A 143 0.71 27.48 -13.69
C TYR A 143 1.81 26.70 -14.41
N GLU A 144 1.64 25.39 -14.45
CA GLU A 144 2.42 24.45 -15.25
C GLU A 144 1.50 23.65 -16.16
N GLN A 145 2.00 23.28 -17.33
CA GLN A 145 1.23 22.63 -18.39
C GLN A 145 1.91 21.34 -18.81
N TYR A 146 1.12 20.32 -19.07
CA TYR A 146 1.61 18.99 -19.42
C TYR A 146 0.81 18.37 -20.55
N LEU A 147 1.48 17.58 -21.38
CA LEU A 147 0.85 16.69 -22.34
C LEU A 147 1.22 15.25 -22.00
N LEU A 148 0.27 14.52 -21.41
CA LEU A 148 0.52 13.24 -20.77
C LEU A 148 -0.41 12.13 -21.27
N SER A 149 0.11 10.91 -21.39
CA SER A 149 -0.63 9.70 -21.78
C SER A 149 -0.34 8.58 -20.79
N PRO A 150 -1.32 7.71 -20.45
CA PRO A 150 -1.11 6.55 -19.57
C PRO A 150 0.06 5.65 -20.02
N ILE A 151 0.32 5.56 -21.33
CA ILE A 151 1.45 4.82 -21.88
C ILE A 151 2.82 5.33 -21.41
N GLN A 152 2.93 6.63 -21.11
CA GLN A 152 4.13 7.21 -20.50
C GLN A 152 4.33 6.78 -19.06
N PHE A 153 3.37 6.08 -18.46
CA PHE A 153 3.37 5.55 -17.10
C PHE A 153 3.37 4.02 -17.08
N GLY A 154 3.59 3.38 -18.23
CA GLY A 154 3.59 1.92 -18.38
C GLY A 154 2.21 1.30 -18.54
N ILE A 155 1.12 2.08 -18.48
CA ILE A 155 -0.26 1.59 -18.65
C ILE A 155 -0.50 1.38 -20.16
N PRO A 156 -1.00 0.22 -20.60
CA PRO A 156 -1.17 -0.13 -22.01
C PRO A 156 -2.40 0.53 -22.63
N ASN A 157 -2.55 1.85 -22.47
CA ASN A 157 -3.62 2.64 -23.09
C ASN A 157 -3.11 3.98 -23.63
N SER A 158 -3.35 4.22 -24.92
CA SER A 158 -3.00 5.48 -25.58
C SER A 158 -4.09 6.52 -25.32
N ARG A 159 -3.88 7.41 -24.35
CA ARG A 159 -4.86 8.45 -23.99
C ARG A 159 -4.14 9.76 -23.68
N LEU A 160 -3.57 10.37 -24.72
CA LEU A 160 -2.87 11.66 -24.61
C LEU A 160 -3.86 12.77 -24.24
N ARG A 161 -3.56 13.50 -23.17
CA ARG A 161 -4.37 14.57 -22.61
C ARG A 161 -3.51 15.75 -22.18
N PHE A 162 -4.08 16.93 -22.33
CA PHE A 162 -3.53 18.16 -21.80
C PHE A 162 -3.92 18.28 -20.32
N TYR A 163 -2.98 18.67 -19.47
CA TYR A 163 -3.20 18.96 -18.06
C TYR A 163 -2.62 20.33 -17.73
N LEU A 164 -3.34 21.10 -16.91
CA LEU A 164 -2.85 22.34 -16.33
C LEU A 164 -3.06 22.34 -14.83
N ILE A 165 -2.00 22.66 -14.09
CA ILE A 165 -2.03 22.85 -12.64
C ILE A 165 -1.73 24.30 -12.36
N ALA A 166 -2.62 25.00 -11.66
CA ALA A 166 -2.43 26.38 -11.26
C ALA A 166 -2.46 26.53 -9.72
N LYS A 167 -1.60 27.40 -9.20
CA LYS A 167 -1.51 27.77 -7.79
C LYS A 167 -1.55 29.29 -7.66
N GLN A 168 -2.47 29.78 -6.83
CA GLN A 168 -2.58 31.20 -6.54
C GLN A 168 -1.34 31.71 -5.78
N GLN A 169 -0.82 32.86 -6.19
CA GLN A 169 0.32 33.52 -5.55
C GLN A 169 -0.11 34.82 -4.88
N GLU A 170 0.64 35.21 -3.83
CA GLU A 170 0.43 36.49 -3.13
C GLU A 170 1.03 37.67 -3.91
N LYS A 171 2.08 37.42 -4.70
CA LYS A 171 2.78 38.44 -5.50
C LYS A 171 2.63 38.15 -7.00
N PRO A 172 2.59 39.19 -7.84
CA PRO A 172 2.66 39.02 -9.28
C PRO A 172 3.93 38.28 -9.68
N ILE A 173 3.81 37.41 -10.67
CA ILE A 173 4.93 36.62 -11.20
C ILE A 173 5.49 37.37 -12.40
N GLU A 174 6.81 37.64 -12.39
CA GLU A 174 7.47 38.41 -13.43
C GLU A 174 7.69 37.61 -14.73
N THR A 175 7.70 36.28 -14.66
CA THR A 175 7.92 35.42 -15.84
C THR A 175 7.10 34.13 -15.76
N TYR A 176 6.36 33.83 -16.84
CA TYR A 176 5.64 32.57 -17.01
C TYR A 176 6.39 31.69 -18.00
N SER A 177 6.62 30.42 -17.66
CA SER A 177 7.10 29.44 -18.63
C SER A 177 5.96 29.06 -19.58
N SER A 178 6.19 29.20 -20.88
CA SER A 178 5.23 28.80 -21.91
C SER A 178 5.39 27.34 -22.36
N SER A 179 6.40 26.63 -21.85
CA SER A 179 6.68 25.25 -22.27
C SER A 179 5.63 24.27 -21.74
N ILE A 180 5.18 23.38 -22.64
CA ILE A 180 4.33 22.24 -22.29
C ILE A 180 5.26 21.06 -22.02
N LEU A 181 5.20 20.53 -20.81
CA LEU A 181 6.05 19.43 -20.39
C LEU A 181 5.45 18.10 -20.87
N THR A 182 6.26 17.28 -21.52
CA THR A 182 5.84 15.94 -21.99
C THR A 182 6.29 14.82 -21.05
N ARG A 183 6.97 15.16 -19.95
CA ARG A 183 7.49 14.21 -18.96
C ARG A 183 7.33 14.78 -17.56
N ILE A 184 7.12 13.89 -16.59
CA ILE A 184 7.13 14.23 -15.16
C ILE A 184 8.44 13.68 -14.57
N SER A 185 9.12 14.48 -13.76
CA SER A 185 10.36 14.12 -13.05
C SER A 185 10.23 12.94 -12.06
N ASN A 186 9.01 12.46 -11.79
CA ASN A 186 8.68 11.44 -10.79
C ASN A 186 8.14 10.12 -11.40
N PHE A 187 8.41 9.85 -12.67
CA PHE A 187 7.86 8.71 -13.42
C PHE A 187 8.05 7.35 -12.70
N GLU A 188 9.26 7.03 -12.23
CA GLU A 188 9.56 5.77 -11.51
C GLU A 188 8.66 5.54 -10.28
N ARG A 189 8.38 6.60 -9.54
CA ARG A 189 7.50 6.56 -8.35
C ARG A 189 6.07 6.23 -8.75
N LEU A 190 5.62 6.77 -9.88
CA LEU A 190 4.27 6.63 -10.39
C LEU A 190 4.09 5.22 -10.98
N TYR A 191 5.05 4.73 -11.78
CA TYR A 191 5.07 3.35 -12.28
C TYR A 191 4.98 2.30 -11.15
N ASN A 192 5.78 2.45 -10.08
CA ASN A 192 5.76 1.51 -8.95
C ASN A 192 4.42 1.48 -8.19
N LYS A 193 3.71 2.61 -8.09
CA LYS A 193 2.36 2.67 -7.50
C LYS A 193 1.33 1.97 -8.39
N LEU A 194 1.44 2.05 -9.72
CA LEU A 194 0.60 1.27 -10.62
C LEU A 194 0.78 -0.20 -10.40
N ARG A 195 2.02 -0.68 -10.35
CA ARG A 195 2.31 -2.10 -10.14
C ARG A 195 1.78 -2.63 -8.82
N GLN A 196 1.73 -1.80 -7.78
CA GLN A 196 1.02 -2.16 -6.55
C GLN A 196 -0.48 -2.30 -6.80
N LYS A 197 -1.15 -1.31 -7.39
CA LYS A 197 -2.62 -1.34 -7.55
C LYS A 197 -3.12 -2.31 -8.63
N PHE A 198 -2.33 -2.50 -9.69
CA PHE A 198 -2.57 -3.35 -10.86
C PHE A 198 -1.34 -4.23 -11.08
N PRO A 199 -1.22 -5.29 -10.29
CA PRO A 199 -0.07 -6.14 -10.36
C PRO A 199 -0.08 -7.04 -11.58
N SER A 200 1.12 -7.44 -12.01
CA SER A 200 1.29 -8.36 -13.13
C SER A 200 0.59 -9.68 -12.81
N LYS A 201 -0.36 -10.09 -13.64
CA LYS A 201 -0.99 -11.41 -13.52
C LYS A 201 -0.08 -12.55 -13.96
N GLY A 202 1.10 -12.21 -14.50
CA GLY A 202 1.96 -13.18 -15.17
C GLY A 202 1.36 -13.62 -16.51
N LEU A 203 2.23 -14.05 -17.43
CA LEU A 203 1.83 -14.74 -18.65
C LEU A 203 2.56 -16.09 -18.61
N SER A 204 1.83 -17.21 -18.73
CA SER A 204 2.45 -18.53 -18.72
C SER A 204 3.19 -18.78 -20.04
N LEU A 205 4.42 -19.29 -19.95
CA LEU A 205 5.28 -19.60 -21.11
C LEU A 205 4.65 -20.58 -22.12
N GLU A 206 3.63 -21.35 -21.70
CA GLU A 206 2.92 -22.31 -22.55
C GLU A 206 1.91 -21.66 -23.51
N GLU A 207 1.62 -20.36 -23.38
CA GLU A 207 0.71 -19.62 -24.27
C GLU A 207 1.41 -19.12 -25.56
N ASN A 208 2.66 -19.56 -25.78
CA ASN A 208 3.50 -19.24 -26.94
C ASN A 208 3.16 -20.08 -28.19
N SER A 209 2.01 -19.82 -28.80
CA SER A 209 1.93 -19.93 -30.26
C SER A 209 1.46 -18.60 -30.83
N LEU A 210 2.37 -17.62 -30.86
CA LEU A 210 2.28 -16.53 -31.83
C LEU A 210 2.27 -17.21 -33.21
N HIS A 211 1.11 -17.22 -33.87
CA HIS A 211 1.06 -17.69 -35.25
C HIS A 211 1.82 -16.68 -36.12
N GLU A 212 2.60 -17.15 -37.10
CA GLU A 212 3.37 -16.29 -38.04
C GLU A 212 2.52 -15.24 -38.78
N ASN A 213 1.19 -15.37 -38.75
CA ASN A 213 0.22 -14.45 -39.33
C ASN A 213 -0.32 -13.39 -38.36
N ASP A 214 0.09 -13.41 -37.08
CA ASP A 214 -0.22 -12.35 -36.14
C ASP A 214 0.60 -11.12 -36.51
N GLN A 215 0.07 -10.30 -37.42
CA GLN A 215 0.54 -8.95 -37.58
C GLN A 215 0.29 -8.20 -36.26
N ILE A 216 1.29 -8.20 -35.38
CA ILE A 216 1.40 -7.19 -34.34
C ILE A 216 1.50 -5.86 -35.12
N THR A 217 0.39 -5.15 -35.23
CA THR A 217 0.37 -3.79 -35.78
C THR A 217 0.95 -2.85 -34.74
N ASP A 218 2.24 -3.02 -34.41
CA ASP A 218 3.04 -2.05 -33.65
C ASP A 218 3.46 -0.86 -34.53
N ARG A 219 2.88 -0.75 -35.73
CA ARG A 219 3.04 0.42 -36.59
C ARG A 219 2.09 1.52 -36.12
N CYS A 220 2.57 2.38 -35.23
CA CYS A 220 2.04 3.73 -35.15
C CYS A 220 3.15 4.76 -35.35
N SER A 221 3.07 5.38 -36.53
CA SER A 221 3.58 6.70 -36.82
C SER A 221 2.97 7.71 -35.84
N HIS A 222 3.74 8.13 -34.84
CA HIS A 222 3.93 9.52 -34.40
C HIS A 222 4.54 9.54 -33.00
N SER A 223 5.67 10.24 -32.89
CA SER A 223 6.47 10.55 -31.71
C SER A 223 7.27 9.40 -31.07
N SER A 224 8.49 9.26 -31.57
CA SER A 224 9.66 8.64 -30.94
C SER A 224 10.04 9.22 -29.55
N GLU A 225 9.17 9.99 -28.90
CA GLU A 225 9.47 10.76 -27.67
C GLU A 225 8.75 10.23 -26.41
N ILE A 226 7.81 9.29 -26.56
CA ILE A 226 6.87 8.83 -25.52
C ILE A 226 7.10 7.34 -25.17
N LEU A 227 8.33 6.86 -25.25
CA LEU A 227 8.65 5.48 -24.88
C LEU A 227 9.09 5.40 -23.41
N VAL A 228 8.28 4.69 -22.61
CA VAL A 228 8.75 4.00 -21.40
C VAL A 228 9.74 2.92 -21.84
N GLN A 229 10.77 2.64 -21.04
CA GLN A 229 11.70 1.56 -21.32
C GLN A 229 10.91 0.23 -21.50
N PRO A 230 11.27 -0.66 -22.45
CA PRO A 230 10.48 -1.86 -22.77
C PRO A 230 10.24 -2.83 -21.59
N ASP A 231 11.10 -2.78 -20.57
CA ASP A 231 11.07 -3.56 -19.32
C ASP A 231 10.04 -3.04 -18.29
N GLN A 232 9.55 -1.80 -18.47
CA GLN A 232 8.56 -1.15 -17.60
C GLN A 232 7.15 -1.10 -18.22
N SER A 233 6.90 -1.84 -19.29
CA SER A 233 5.59 -1.90 -19.94
C SER A 233 4.69 -2.96 -19.31
N ILE A 234 3.47 -2.57 -18.91
CA ILE A 234 2.44 -3.46 -18.37
C ILE A 234 1.62 -4.06 -19.53
N TYR A 235 1.20 -5.31 -19.39
CA TYR A 235 0.40 -5.99 -20.40
C TYR A 235 -1.09 -5.70 -20.24
N ILE A 236 -1.83 -5.74 -21.35
CA ILE A 236 -3.30 -5.67 -21.34
C ILE A 236 -3.91 -6.70 -20.38
N ASN A 237 -3.30 -7.89 -20.30
CA ASN A 237 -3.71 -8.98 -19.40
C ASN A 237 -3.98 -8.52 -17.96
N ASP A 238 -3.16 -7.61 -17.45
CA ASP A 238 -3.21 -7.14 -16.06
C ASP A 238 -4.50 -6.36 -15.76
N PHE A 239 -5.16 -5.83 -16.79
CA PHE A 239 -6.39 -5.03 -16.68
C PHE A 239 -7.66 -5.78 -17.08
N LEU A 240 -7.53 -6.98 -17.67
CA LEU A 240 -8.66 -7.82 -18.05
C LEU A 240 -9.39 -8.36 -16.81
N ILE A 241 -10.65 -8.75 -16.95
CA ILE A 241 -11.35 -9.51 -15.91
C ILE A 241 -11.23 -11.00 -16.22
N SER A 242 -11.38 -11.34 -17.49
CA SER A 242 -11.24 -12.69 -18.01
C SER A 242 -10.69 -12.64 -19.43
N ASN A 243 -9.87 -13.63 -19.79
CA ASN A 243 -9.41 -13.81 -21.17
C ASN A 243 -10.52 -14.36 -22.08
N GLU A 244 -11.59 -14.90 -21.50
CA GLU A 244 -12.77 -15.42 -22.20
C GLU A 244 -14.03 -14.72 -21.69
N ASN A 245 -14.81 -14.13 -22.58
CA ASN A 245 -16.11 -13.55 -22.23
C ASN A 245 -17.04 -13.51 -23.46
N GLN A 246 -17.99 -14.43 -23.48
CA GLN A 246 -18.92 -14.64 -24.60
C GLN A 246 -19.94 -13.51 -24.75
N ASP A 247 -20.30 -12.82 -23.66
CA ASP A 247 -21.33 -11.77 -23.67
C ASP A 247 -20.92 -10.54 -24.50
N PHE A 248 -19.61 -10.39 -24.73
CA PHE A 248 -19.03 -9.27 -25.48
C PHE A 248 -18.43 -9.69 -26.83
N GLU A 249 -18.60 -10.96 -27.23
CA GLU A 249 -18.16 -11.46 -28.54
C GLU A 249 -18.89 -10.77 -29.69
N LEU A 250 -18.15 -10.51 -30.78
CA LEU A 250 -18.73 -9.97 -32.01
C LEU A 250 -19.41 -11.10 -32.80
N ASN A 251 -20.59 -10.82 -33.35
CA ASN A 251 -21.22 -11.71 -34.32
C ASN A 251 -20.59 -11.58 -35.72
N GLU A 252 -20.91 -12.51 -36.63
CA GLU A 252 -20.36 -12.56 -38.00
C GLU A 252 -20.52 -11.23 -38.76
N LYS A 253 -21.69 -10.60 -38.68
CA LYS A 253 -21.95 -9.30 -39.35
C LYS A 253 -21.09 -8.17 -38.78
N GLN A 254 -20.79 -8.21 -37.48
CA GLN A 254 -19.90 -7.26 -36.83
C GLN A 254 -18.45 -7.50 -37.24
N LEU A 255 -18.03 -8.75 -37.33
CA LEU A 255 -16.68 -9.13 -37.78
C LEU A 255 -16.44 -8.69 -39.23
N GLU A 256 -17.35 -8.98 -40.15
CA GLU A 256 -17.25 -8.55 -41.57
C GLU A 256 -17.07 -7.03 -41.72
N ARG A 257 -17.75 -6.25 -40.87
CA ARG A 257 -17.66 -4.78 -40.89
C ARG A 257 -16.45 -4.23 -40.14
N GLY A 258 -15.98 -4.94 -39.12
CA GLY A 258 -14.98 -4.46 -38.17
C GLY A 258 -13.55 -4.84 -38.53
N LEU A 259 -13.31 -6.04 -39.09
CA LEU A 259 -11.97 -6.61 -39.27
C LEU A 259 -11.02 -5.73 -40.09
N HIS A 260 -11.53 -4.94 -41.04
CA HIS A 260 -10.71 -4.07 -41.89
C HIS A 260 -10.29 -2.73 -41.26
N VAL A 261 -10.96 -2.33 -40.17
CA VAL A 261 -10.84 -0.97 -39.59
C VAL A 261 -10.54 -0.96 -38.09
N CYS A 262 -10.59 -2.12 -37.43
CA CYS A 262 -10.33 -2.26 -36.00
C CYS A 262 -8.87 -2.53 -35.71
N ASP A 263 -8.39 -1.95 -34.62
CA ASP A 263 -7.19 -2.41 -33.93
C ASP A 263 -7.56 -3.62 -33.04
N ILE A 264 -6.97 -4.78 -33.28
CA ILE A 264 -7.23 -6.01 -32.53
C ILE A 264 -5.98 -6.37 -31.74
N ILE A 265 -6.14 -6.51 -30.43
CA ILE A 265 -5.03 -6.74 -29.50
C ILE A 265 -5.23 -8.02 -28.68
N THR A 266 -4.13 -8.60 -28.21
CA THR A 266 -4.10 -9.82 -27.40
C THR A 266 -3.77 -9.49 -25.95
N CYS A 267 -3.80 -10.49 -25.06
CA CYS A 267 -3.37 -10.35 -23.67
C CYS A 267 -1.90 -9.87 -23.54
N HIS A 268 -1.07 -10.13 -24.56
CA HIS A 268 0.34 -9.75 -24.63
C HIS A 268 0.57 -8.33 -25.16
N ALA A 269 -0.48 -7.62 -25.58
CA ALA A 269 -0.31 -6.27 -26.07
C ALA A 269 0.13 -5.33 -24.93
N LYS A 270 1.08 -4.45 -25.24
CA LYS A 270 1.57 -3.38 -24.34
C LYS A 270 0.89 -2.03 -24.64
N ARG A 271 -0.14 -2.05 -25.49
CA ARG A 271 -0.85 -0.86 -25.93
C ARG A 271 -2.27 -1.22 -26.39
N SER A 272 -3.18 -0.29 -26.13
CA SER A 272 -4.49 -0.17 -26.77
C SER A 272 -4.67 1.26 -27.30
N PHE A 273 -5.59 1.43 -28.25
CA PHE A 273 -6.07 2.73 -28.71
C PHE A 273 -6.95 3.40 -27.68
N CYS A 274 -7.08 4.73 -27.80
CA CYS A 274 -7.93 5.54 -26.92
C CYS A 274 -9.38 5.07 -27.00
N PHE A 275 -9.97 4.68 -25.86
CA PHE A 275 -11.40 4.42 -25.79
C PHE A 275 -12.17 5.74 -25.83
N THR A 276 -13.06 5.87 -26.82
CA THR A 276 -13.90 7.06 -27.01
C THR A 276 -15.34 6.76 -26.62
N LYS A 277 -16.16 7.81 -26.48
CA LYS A 277 -17.58 7.66 -26.13
C LYS A 277 -18.41 6.85 -27.14
N SER A 278 -17.82 6.55 -28.30
CA SER A 278 -18.41 5.83 -29.42
C SER A 278 -18.07 4.33 -29.44
N TYR A 279 -17.26 3.86 -28.49
CA TYR A 279 -16.89 2.45 -28.38
C TYR A 279 -18.15 1.57 -28.23
N GLY A 280 -18.18 0.44 -28.94
CA GLY A 280 -19.36 -0.42 -29.07
C GLY A 280 -20.43 0.07 -30.06
N LYS A 281 -20.29 1.26 -30.65
CA LYS A 281 -21.19 1.79 -31.70
C LYS A 281 -20.52 1.88 -33.07
N TYR A 282 -19.30 2.39 -33.12
CA TYR A 282 -18.48 2.46 -34.33
C TYR A 282 -17.19 1.68 -34.11
N PHE A 283 -16.57 1.21 -35.19
CA PHE A 283 -15.35 0.41 -35.12
C PHE A 283 -14.11 1.30 -35.22
N GLU A 284 -14.00 2.04 -36.33
CA GLU A 284 -12.84 2.88 -36.63
C GLU A 284 -12.63 3.97 -35.56
N GLY A 285 -11.41 4.06 -35.03
CA GLY A 285 -10.98 5.14 -34.15
C GLY A 285 -11.68 5.23 -32.79
N THR A 286 -12.34 4.18 -32.32
CA THR A 286 -13.10 4.21 -31.05
C THR A 286 -12.44 3.48 -29.87
N GLY A 287 -11.42 2.65 -30.14
CA GLY A 287 -10.73 1.82 -29.16
C GLY A 287 -10.37 0.46 -29.77
N SER A 288 -9.49 -0.29 -29.10
CA SER A 288 -9.10 -1.63 -29.56
C SER A 288 -10.17 -2.68 -29.27
N LEU A 289 -10.21 -3.76 -30.04
CA LEU A 289 -10.93 -5.00 -29.73
C LEU A 289 -9.96 -6.03 -29.15
N PHE A 290 -10.48 -6.97 -28.36
CA PHE A 290 -9.67 -8.00 -27.72
C PHE A 290 -9.85 -9.35 -28.42
N ARG A 291 -8.73 -10.01 -28.75
CA ARG A 291 -8.71 -11.41 -29.20
C ARG A 291 -8.51 -12.34 -28.00
N THR A 292 -9.47 -13.24 -27.78
CA THR A 292 -9.45 -14.25 -26.72
C THR A 292 -8.41 -15.34 -27.01
N LEU A 293 -8.13 -16.20 -26.01
CA LEU A 293 -7.23 -17.35 -26.19
C LEU A 293 -7.86 -18.40 -27.14
N SER A 294 -9.18 -18.48 -27.16
CA SER A 294 -9.98 -19.24 -28.12
C SER A 294 -10.07 -18.63 -29.54
N ASN A 295 -9.28 -17.59 -29.84
CA ASN A 295 -9.25 -16.86 -31.12
C ASN A 295 -10.58 -16.20 -31.51
N ARG A 296 -11.45 -15.89 -30.55
CA ARG A 296 -12.67 -15.10 -30.73
C ARG A 296 -12.36 -13.61 -30.55
N ILE A 297 -13.13 -12.73 -31.17
CA ILE A 297 -12.97 -11.27 -31.03
C ILE A 297 -14.12 -10.73 -30.20
N ARG A 298 -13.79 -9.95 -29.16
CA ARG A 298 -14.77 -9.32 -28.26
C ARG A 298 -14.45 -7.86 -27.99
N TYR A 299 -15.47 -7.12 -27.55
CA TYR A 299 -15.26 -5.81 -26.93
C TYR A 299 -14.61 -5.97 -25.54
N PHE A 300 -13.86 -4.96 -25.10
CA PHE A 300 -13.50 -4.82 -23.69
C PHE A 300 -14.75 -4.53 -22.88
N THR A 301 -14.91 -5.16 -21.72
CA THR A 301 -16.04 -4.85 -20.83
C THR A 301 -15.88 -3.42 -20.26
N PRO A 302 -16.97 -2.75 -19.84
CA PRO A 302 -16.86 -1.43 -19.19
C PRO A 302 -15.91 -1.45 -17.99
N LYS A 303 -15.92 -2.54 -17.21
CA LYS A 303 -15.04 -2.67 -16.05
C LYS A 303 -13.56 -2.84 -16.43
N GLU A 304 -13.26 -3.54 -17.52
CA GLU A 304 -11.88 -3.62 -18.05
C GLU A 304 -11.39 -2.25 -18.55
N ILE A 305 -12.24 -1.48 -19.23
CA ILE A 305 -11.91 -0.10 -19.64
C ILE A 305 -11.72 0.79 -18.41
N ALA A 306 -12.55 0.66 -17.38
CA ALA A 306 -12.39 1.38 -16.11
C ALA A 306 -11.04 1.04 -15.43
N ASN A 307 -10.63 -0.23 -15.46
CA ASN A 307 -9.32 -0.67 -14.96
C ASN A 307 -8.17 -0.06 -15.80
N LEU A 308 -8.27 -0.05 -17.13
CA LEU A 308 -7.30 0.60 -18.03
C LEU A 308 -7.22 2.12 -17.81
N HIS A 309 -8.33 2.75 -17.42
CA HIS A 309 -8.37 4.14 -16.99
C HIS A 309 -8.00 4.31 -15.50
N CYS A 310 -7.60 3.23 -14.84
CA CYS A 310 -7.10 3.17 -13.47
C CYS A 310 -8.07 3.59 -12.36
N PHE A 311 -9.37 3.48 -12.59
CA PHE A 311 -10.39 3.62 -11.54
C PHE A 311 -10.15 2.62 -10.39
N PRO A 312 -10.66 2.88 -9.17
CA PRO A 312 -10.59 1.93 -8.06
C PRO A 312 -11.16 0.54 -8.45
N LEU A 313 -10.59 -0.54 -7.90
CA LEU A 313 -11.06 -1.91 -8.21
C LEU A 313 -12.49 -2.16 -7.71
N ASN A 314 -12.90 -1.48 -6.65
CA ASN A 314 -14.28 -1.47 -6.15
C ASN A 314 -15.21 -0.49 -6.88
N TYR A 315 -14.72 0.26 -7.88
CA TYR A 315 -15.55 1.18 -8.66
C TYR A 315 -16.57 0.40 -9.50
N GLN A 316 -17.84 0.78 -9.41
CA GLN A 316 -18.96 0.03 -9.99
C GLN A 316 -19.86 0.92 -10.84
N PHE A 317 -20.55 0.31 -11.78
CA PHE A 317 -21.66 0.93 -12.51
C PHE A 317 -22.97 0.38 -11.92
N PRO A 318 -23.95 1.25 -11.58
CA PRO A 318 -25.27 0.80 -11.14
C PRO A 318 -25.94 -0.11 -12.18
N GLU A 319 -26.76 -1.06 -11.72
CA GLU A 319 -27.43 -2.04 -12.60
C GLU A 319 -28.31 -1.38 -13.68
N GLN A 320 -28.80 -0.16 -13.43
CA GLN A 320 -29.61 0.57 -14.40
C GLN A 320 -28.79 1.17 -15.55
N ILE A 321 -27.46 1.20 -15.43
CA ILE A 321 -26.57 1.72 -16.46
C ILE A 321 -26.29 0.65 -17.50
N THR A 322 -26.76 0.89 -18.72
CA THR A 322 -26.48 -0.01 -19.85
C THR A 322 -24.99 0.01 -20.22
N THR A 323 -24.50 -1.08 -20.79
CA THR A 323 -23.13 -1.19 -21.34
C THR A 323 -22.77 -0.01 -22.25
N ARG A 324 -23.71 0.40 -23.11
CA ARG A 324 -23.52 1.52 -24.03
C ARG A 324 -23.37 2.87 -23.32
N GLN A 325 -24.14 3.10 -22.26
CA GLN A 325 -23.98 4.29 -21.42
C GLN A 325 -22.64 4.26 -20.70
N ALA A 326 -22.24 3.11 -20.13
CA ALA A 326 -20.95 2.96 -19.46
C ALA A 326 -19.77 3.25 -20.40
N TYR A 327 -19.78 2.73 -21.65
CA TYR A 327 -18.77 3.09 -22.66
C TYR A 327 -18.75 4.58 -22.97
N SER A 328 -19.92 5.20 -23.10
CA SER A 328 -20.01 6.63 -23.38
C SER A 328 -19.39 7.48 -22.26
N LEU A 329 -19.69 7.12 -21.00
CA LEU A 329 -19.16 7.78 -19.81
C LEU A 329 -17.65 7.56 -19.66
N LEU A 330 -17.17 6.32 -19.77
CA LEU A 330 -15.74 6.00 -19.70
C LEU A 330 -14.94 6.65 -20.82
N GLY A 331 -15.49 6.69 -22.04
CA GLY A 331 -14.86 7.32 -23.18
C GLY A 331 -14.61 8.82 -22.98
N ASN A 332 -15.47 9.49 -22.20
CA ASN A 332 -15.31 10.90 -21.81
C ASN A 332 -14.55 11.08 -20.48
N SER A 333 -14.29 10.02 -19.72
CA SER A 333 -13.62 10.11 -18.42
C SER A 333 -12.11 10.27 -18.55
N LEU A 334 -11.46 10.92 -17.60
CA LEU A 334 -9.99 10.97 -17.54
C LEU A 334 -9.38 9.61 -17.15
N SER A 335 -8.05 9.48 -17.30
CA SER A 335 -7.30 8.38 -16.68
C SER A 335 -6.89 8.81 -15.28
N VAL A 336 -7.44 8.14 -14.27
CA VAL A 336 -7.38 8.51 -12.84
C VAL A 336 -5.96 8.61 -12.31
N PHE A 337 -5.03 7.90 -12.94
CA PHE A 337 -3.68 7.73 -12.43
C PHE A 337 -2.70 8.84 -12.79
N VAL A 338 -3.04 9.72 -13.75
CA VAL A 338 -2.15 10.82 -14.19
C VAL A 338 -2.09 11.96 -13.16
N ILE A 339 -2.86 11.88 -12.08
CA ILE A 339 -2.95 12.93 -11.04
C ILE A 339 -2.60 12.30 -9.66
N ASN A 340 -1.32 12.18 -9.30
CA ASN A 340 -0.93 11.84 -7.90
C ASN A 340 0.49 12.29 -7.49
N MET A 341 0.58 13.02 -6.37
CA MET A 341 1.81 13.19 -5.57
C MET A 341 1.59 13.14 -4.03
N ASN A 342 2.22 12.17 -3.34
CA ASN A 342 2.98 12.44 -2.09
C ASN A 342 4.33 11.67 -2.09
N PRO A 343 5.41 12.23 -2.68
CA PRO A 343 6.75 11.66 -2.73
C PRO A 343 7.34 11.20 -1.38
N ARG A 344 6.90 11.80 -0.27
CA ARG A 344 7.56 11.65 1.03
C ARG A 344 7.30 10.27 1.64
N THR A 345 6.12 9.69 1.47
CA THR A 345 5.81 8.36 2.05
C THR A 345 6.66 7.28 1.37
N ILE A 346 6.66 7.23 0.04
CA ILE A 346 7.44 6.22 -0.71
C ILE A 346 8.93 6.32 -0.40
N LYS A 347 9.52 7.53 -0.44
CA LYS A 347 10.93 7.71 -0.08
C LYS A 347 11.23 7.18 1.32
N ARG A 348 10.33 7.38 2.28
CA ARG A 348 10.50 6.88 3.65
C ARG A 348 10.36 5.36 3.73
N ILE A 349 9.43 4.74 3.00
CA ILE A 349 9.30 3.28 2.93
C ILE A 349 10.51 2.64 2.26
N SER A 350 10.92 3.12 1.08
CA SER A 350 12.10 2.60 0.37
C SER A 350 13.37 2.67 1.24
N ASN A 351 13.59 3.79 1.92
CA ASN A 351 14.73 3.94 2.83
C ASN A 351 14.65 2.99 4.03
N VAL A 352 13.45 2.74 4.56
CA VAL A 352 13.25 1.81 5.69
C VAL A 352 13.44 0.37 5.24
N ARG A 353 12.94 -0.01 4.06
CA ARG A 353 13.16 -1.33 3.46
C ARG A 353 14.64 -1.66 3.34
N LEU A 354 15.42 -0.76 2.71
CA LEU A 354 16.87 -0.93 2.53
C LEU A 354 17.62 -1.06 3.86
N LYS A 355 17.18 -0.35 4.91
CA LYS A 355 17.81 -0.44 6.23
C LYS A 355 17.42 -1.71 6.97
N ALA A 356 16.13 -2.07 6.94
CA ALA A 356 15.62 -3.20 7.70
C ALA A 356 16.00 -4.55 7.09
N ARG A 357 16.23 -4.59 5.77
CA ARG A 357 16.55 -5.79 4.99
C ARG A 357 17.55 -5.43 3.88
N SER A 358 18.79 -5.20 4.26
CA SER A 358 19.87 -4.80 3.35
C SER A 358 20.20 -5.87 2.31
N GLU A 359 19.86 -7.13 2.59
CA GLU A 359 20.06 -8.27 1.72
C GLU A 359 19.05 -8.37 0.56
N LEU A 360 17.95 -7.61 0.62
CA LEU A 360 16.88 -7.57 -0.37
C LEU A 360 17.00 -6.33 -1.26
N LYS A 361 17.15 -6.54 -2.56
CA LYS A 361 17.02 -5.49 -3.58
C LYS A 361 15.54 -5.08 -3.76
N PRO A 362 15.23 -3.88 -4.29
CA PRO A 362 13.85 -3.39 -4.41
C PRO A 362 12.88 -4.35 -5.12
N ASP A 363 13.34 -5.06 -6.13
CA ASP A 363 12.61 -6.07 -6.91
C ASP A 363 12.41 -7.40 -6.16
N GLU A 364 13.25 -7.68 -5.16
CA GLU A 364 13.25 -8.95 -4.42
C GLU A 364 12.19 -8.99 -3.30
N TRP A 365 11.59 -7.84 -2.93
CA TRP A 365 10.52 -7.76 -1.92
C TRP A 365 9.23 -8.50 -2.33
N GLN A 366 9.07 -8.81 -3.61
CA GLN A 366 7.86 -9.40 -4.22
C GLN A 366 8.19 -10.60 -5.10
N GLN A 367 9.41 -11.14 -4.98
CA GLN A 367 9.95 -12.14 -5.90
C GLN A 367 9.08 -13.42 -5.99
N ASN A 368 8.47 -13.82 -4.89
CA ASN A 368 7.67 -15.04 -4.78
C ASN A 368 6.18 -14.80 -5.07
N ASN A 369 5.76 -13.54 -5.23
CA ASN A 369 4.39 -13.13 -5.49
C ASN A 369 3.38 -13.72 -4.48
N TYR A 370 3.73 -13.83 -3.19
CA TYR A 370 2.84 -14.41 -2.19
C TYR A 370 1.55 -13.62 -1.94
N TYR A 371 1.48 -12.37 -2.38
CA TYR A 371 0.22 -11.62 -2.43
C TYR A 371 -0.83 -12.33 -3.31
N TYR A 372 -0.39 -12.91 -4.43
CA TYR A 372 -1.01 -13.90 -5.33
C TYR A 372 -1.64 -15.11 -4.65
N ASP A 373 -0.86 -15.66 -3.72
CA ASP A 373 -1.02 -17.02 -3.25
C ASP A 373 -1.75 -17.06 -1.91
N GLN A 374 -3.09 -17.08 -1.99
CA GLN A 374 -3.94 -17.18 -0.81
C GLN A 374 -3.89 -18.57 -0.14
N HIS A 375 -3.29 -19.60 -0.77
CA HIS A 375 -3.26 -20.95 -0.18
C HIS A 375 -2.42 -21.01 1.11
N VAL A 376 -1.36 -20.20 1.21
CA VAL A 376 -0.52 -20.14 2.42
C VAL A 376 -1.24 -19.44 3.57
N ILE A 377 -2.16 -18.55 3.25
CA ILE A 377 -2.91 -17.75 4.21
C ILE A 377 -4.14 -18.52 4.69
N ASN A 378 -4.85 -19.18 3.77
CA ASN A 378 -6.04 -19.95 4.07
C ASN A 378 -5.72 -21.12 5.01
N CYS A 379 -6.48 -21.21 6.09
CA CYS A 379 -6.43 -22.31 7.03
C CYS A 379 -7.85 -22.66 7.47
N SER A 380 -8.11 -23.95 7.68
CA SER A 380 -9.38 -24.49 8.18
C SER A 380 -9.20 -25.34 9.44
N LYS A 381 -7.98 -25.48 9.95
CA LYS A 381 -7.66 -26.30 11.11
C LYS A 381 -7.49 -25.43 12.35
N ASP A 382 -8.17 -25.84 13.39
CA ASP A 382 -8.05 -25.26 14.72
C ASP A 382 -8.13 -26.38 15.75
N GLN A 383 -7.00 -26.64 16.41
CA GLN A 383 -6.79 -27.85 17.22
C GLN A 383 -6.39 -27.54 18.67
N LEU A 384 -6.16 -26.27 19.00
CA LEU A 384 -5.74 -25.88 20.34
C LEU A 384 -6.97 -25.71 21.25
N GLU A 385 -6.85 -26.22 22.47
CA GLU A 385 -7.90 -26.10 23.48
C GLU A 385 -8.22 -24.63 23.79
N ARG A 386 -9.52 -24.34 23.94
CA ARG A 386 -10.04 -23.04 24.37
C ARG A 386 -10.64 -23.15 25.76
N ILE A 387 -10.25 -22.24 26.64
CA ILE A 387 -10.84 -22.07 27.97
C ILE A 387 -11.47 -20.69 28.11
N ASP A 388 -12.48 -20.61 28.96
CA ASP A 388 -13.16 -19.35 29.30
C ASP A 388 -12.62 -18.82 30.62
N ALA A 389 -12.03 -17.62 30.59
CA ALA A 389 -11.44 -16.98 31.77
C ALA A 389 -12.43 -16.77 32.93
N ARG A 390 -13.74 -16.68 32.64
CA ARG A 390 -14.79 -16.52 33.65
C ARG A 390 -15.00 -17.78 34.50
N ASN A 391 -14.54 -18.92 34.01
CA ASN A 391 -14.77 -20.24 34.60
C ASN A 391 -13.51 -20.88 35.18
N ILE A 392 -12.35 -20.21 35.11
CA ILE A 392 -11.08 -20.75 35.58
C ILE A 392 -10.34 -19.75 36.46
N THR A 393 -10.00 -20.18 37.67
CA THR A 393 -9.19 -19.39 38.60
C THR A 393 -7.73 -19.34 38.15
N ARG A 394 -6.96 -18.38 38.67
CA ARG A 394 -5.52 -18.32 38.42
C ARG A 394 -4.80 -19.59 38.89
N GLU A 395 -5.17 -20.13 40.05
CA GLU A 395 -4.59 -21.35 40.61
C GLU A 395 -4.91 -22.56 39.72
N ASP A 396 -6.14 -22.68 39.24
CA ASP A 396 -6.51 -23.71 38.27
C ASP A 396 -5.72 -23.58 36.97
N PHE A 397 -5.52 -22.36 36.47
CA PHE A 397 -4.71 -22.12 35.28
C PHE A 397 -3.26 -22.59 35.49
N ILE A 398 -2.67 -22.27 36.64
CA ILE A 398 -1.32 -22.70 37.01
C ILE A 398 -1.22 -24.23 37.02
N GLU A 399 -2.13 -24.92 37.70
CA GLU A 399 -2.06 -26.38 37.85
C GLU A 399 -2.38 -27.15 36.57
N LYS A 400 -3.29 -26.64 35.72
CA LYS A 400 -3.77 -27.34 34.53
C LYS A 400 -3.01 -26.98 33.24
N TYR A 401 -2.39 -25.80 33.18
CA TYR A 401 -1.75 -25.30 31.96
C TYR A 401 -0.31 -24.87 32.18
N GLU A 402 -0.02 -23.98 33.14
CA GLU A 402 1.34 -23.44 33.29
C GLU A 402 2.34 -24.50 33.79
N ARG A 403 2.02 -25.18 34.90
CA ARG A 403 2.84 -26.23 35.52
C ARG A 403 3.08 -27.44 34.62
N PRO A 404 2.07 -27.99 33.92
CA PRO A 404 2.29 -29.07 32.95
C PRO A 404 2.83 -28.57 31.60
N ALA A 405 3.10 -27.26 31.44
CA ALA A 405 3.56 -26.62 30.22
C ALA A 405 2.66 -26.95 29.00
N LYS A 406 1.35 -26.74 29.15
CA LYS A 406 0.34 -26.99 28.11
C LYS A 406 -0.10 -25.67 27.45
N PRO A 407 0.12 -25.47 26.14
CA PRO A 407 -0.40 -24.31 25.43
C PRO A 407 -1.94 -24.30 25.42
N VAL A 408 -2.55 -23.11 25.45
CA VAL A 408 -4.02 -22.97 25.47
C VAL A 408 -4.44 -21.60 24.93
N ILE A 409 -5.62 -21.52 24.32
CA ILE A 409 -6.31 -20.26 24.03
C ILE A 409 -7.23 -19.92 25.19
N ILE A 410 -7.20 -18.66 25.63
CA ILE A 410 -8.02 -18.13 26.70
C ILE A 410 -8.96 -17.08 26.11
N GLN A 411 -10.25 -17.32 26.25
CA GLN A 411 -11.32 -16.42 25.82
C GLN A 411 -11.83 -15.61 27.00
N HIS A 412 -12.42 -14.44 26.72
CA HIS A 412 -13.04 -13.57 27.72
C HIS A 412 -12.08 -13.01 28.80
N LEU A 413 -10.76 -13.08 28.55
CA LEU A 413 -9.75 -12.56 29.48
C LEU A 413 -9.52 -11.05 29.34
N ILE A 414 -9.87 -10.47 28.19
CA ILE A 414 -9.51 -9.10 27.80
C ILE A 414 -10.70 -8.30 27.28
N ASP A 415 -11.94 -8.79 27.45
CA ASP A 415 -13.15 -8.22 26.86
C ASP A 415 -13.42 -6.76 27.28
N ASP A 416 -12.90 -6.35 28.43
CA ASP A 416 -13.04 -5.02 29.02
C ASP A 416 -11.94 -4.03 28.61
N TRP A 417 -10.97 -4.45 27.78
CA TRP A 417 -9.84 -3.60 27.42
C TRP A 417 -10.27 -2.42 26.52
N PRO A 418 -9.89 -1.18 26.87
CA PRO A 418 -10.13 -0.02 26.01
C PRO A 418 -9.48 -0.12 24.63
N ALA A 419 -8.50 -1.01 24.45
CA ALA A 419 -7.85 -1.31 23.18
C ALA A 419 -8.84 -1.66 22.06
N PHE A 420 -9.93 -2.41 22.34
CA PHE A 420 -10.93 -2.78 21.32
C PHE A 420 -11.56 -1.56 20.64
N GLU A 421 -11.79 -0.50 21.41
CA GLU A 421 -12.32 0.73 20.85
C GLU A 421 -11.24 1.66 20.29
N LYS A 422 -10.05 1.68 20.90
CA LYS A 422 -9.04 2.71 20.62
C LYS A 422 -8.02 2.32 19.57
N TRP A 423 -7.75 1.02 19.39
CA TRP A 423 -6.70 0.51 18.51
C TRP A 423 -7.18 0.23 17.09
N THR A 424 -8.05 1.11 16.55
CA THR A 424 -8.42 1.09 15.12
C THR A 424 -7.42 1.89 14.28
N VAL A 425 -7.35 1.60 12.99
CA VAL A 425 -6.46 2.30 12.04
C VAL A 425 -6.67 3.82 12.09
N GLU A 426 -7.92 4.27 12.12
CA GLU A 426 -8.29 5.68 12.11
C GLU A 426 -7.86 6.37 13.40
N LYS A 427 -8.18 5.77 14.56
CA LYS A 427 -7.89 6.36 15.87
C LYS A 427 -6.39 6.36 16.16
N LEU A 428 -5.68 5.28 15.84
CA LEU A 428 -4.22 5.20 15.94
C LEU A 428 -3.53 6.17 14.97
N GLY A 429 -3.97 6.19 13.70
CA GLY A 429 -3.46 7.08 12.66
C GLY A 429 -3.66 8.56 12.97
N LYS A 430 -4.68 8.91 13.75
CA LYS A 430 -4.91 10.26 14.29
C LYS A 430 -4.05 10.53 15.53
N LYS A 431 -4.14 9.70 16.57
CA LYS A 431 -3.51 9.91 17.89
C LYS A 431 -1.98 9.85 17.82
N TYR A 432 -1.43 8.90 17.08
CA TYR A 432 0.01 8.62 17.01
C TYR A 432 0.62 8.93 15.64
N ARG A 433 -0.08 9.70 14.78
CA ARG A 433 0.25 10.02 13.38
C ARG A 433 1.75 10.19 13.10
N ASN A 434 2.43 11.01 13.91
CA ASN A 434 3.82 11.39 13.72
C ASN A 434 4.81 10.67 14.66
N GLN A 435 4.34 9.77 15.54
CA GLN A 435 5.22 8.98 16.41
C GLN A 435 5.92 7.89 15.61
N ARG A 436 7.19 7.63 15.93
CA ARG A 436 8.00 6.62 15.25
C ARG A 436 7.98 5.31 16.04
N PHE A 437 7.72 4.22 15.34
CA PHE A 437 7.67 2.87 15.89
C PHE A 437 8.70 1.99 15.18
N LYS A 438 9.28 1.03 15.92
CA LYS A 438 10.20 0.03 15.37
C LYS A 438 9.47 -0.89 14.37
N VAL A 439 10.06 -1.04 13.18
CA VAL A 439 9.54 -1.89 12.07
C VAL A 439 10.60 -2.87 11.53
N GLY A 440 11.79 -2.90 12.16
CA GLY A 440 12.92 -3.76 11.80
C GLY A 440 14.18 -3.40 12.60
N GLU A 441 15.28 -4.10 12.33
CA GLU A 441 16.64 -3.77 12.76
C GLU A 441 17.54 -3.67 11.52
N ASP A 442 18.57 -2.84 11.56
CA ASP A 442 19.61 -2.81 10.51
C ASP A 442 20.74 -3.80 10.80
N ASP A 443 21.73 -3.85 9.90
CA ASP A 443 22.86 -4.79 9.99
C ASP A 443 23.72 -4.60 11.27
N ASP A 444 23.67 -3.42 11.88
CA ASP A 444 24.34 -3.10 13.14
C ASP A 444 23.48 -3.45 14.38
N GLY A 445 22.26 -3.97 14.17
CA GLY A 445 21.28 -4.24 15.23
C GLY A 445 20.57 -2.99 15.75
N LYS A 446 20.65 -1.84 15.06
CA LYS A 446 19.95 -0.63 15.47
C LYS A 446 18.51 -0.66 15.00
N SER A 447 17.61 -0.12 15.82
CA SER A 447 16.18 -0.10 15.51
C SER A 447 15.86 0.77 14.29
N VAL A 448 15.28 0.17 13.25
CA VAL A 448 14.74 0.89 12.11
C VAL A 448 13.31 1.33 12.44
N LYS A 449 13.08 2.65 12.42
CA LYS A 449 11.81 3.24 12.86
C LYS A 449 11.11 4.07 11.79
N LEU A 450 9.79 3.90 11.68
CA LEU A 450 8.92 4.60 10.74
C LEU A 450 7.80 5.35 11.48
N LYS A 451 7.41 6.54 10.98
CA LYS A 451 6.25 7.26 11.53
C LYS A 451 4.97 6.46 11.28
N LEU A 452 4.08 6.38 12.26
CA LEU A 452 2.90 5.52 12.18
C LEU A 452 2.04 5.79 10.95
N LYS A 453 1.86 7.06 10.55
CA LYS A 453 1.12 7.39 9.31
C LYS A 453 1.65 6.72 8.05
N TYR A 454 2.98 6.60 7.93
CA TYR A 454 3.61 5.95 6.79
C TYR A 454 3.51 4.44 6.90
N PHE A 455 3.61 3.89 8.12
CA PHE A 455 3.46 2.47 8.34
C PHE A 455 2.03 1.99 8.06
N LEU A 456 1.00 2.72 8.51
CA LEU A 456 -0.39 2.35 8.25
C LEU A 456 -0.73 2.44 6.76
N ASP A 457 -0.27 3.49 6.08
CA ASP A 457 -0.40 3.60 4.62
C ASP A 457 0.27 2.43 3.90
N TYR A 458 1.49 2.06 4.33
CA TYR A 458 2.18 0.87 3.82
C TYR A 458 1.43 -0.43 4.12
N ALA A 459 0.97 -0.63 5.36
CA ALA A 459 0.32 -1.86 5.80
C ALA A 459 -0.96 -2.13 4.99
N LEU A 460 -1.70 -1.09 4.62
CA LEU A 460 -2.94 -1.21 3.84
C LEU A 460 -2.72 -1.42 2.33
N ASN A 461 -1.56 -1.02 1.79
CA ASN A 461 -1.36 -0.93 0.34
C ASN A 461 -0.18 -1.79 -0.21
N ASN A 462 0.59 -2.46 0.64
CA ASN A 462 1.76 -3.22 0.21
C ASN A 462 1.42 -4.58 -0.44
N HIS A 463 2.36 -5.06 -1.26
CA HIS A 463 2.28 -6.34 -1.96
C HIS A 463 3.48 -7.25 -1.65
N ASP A 464 4.22 -6.94 -0.57
CA ASP A 464 5.48 -7.62 -0.28
C ASP A 464 5.24 -9.06 0.17
N ASP A 465 6.16 -9.95 -0.14
CA ASP A 465 6.10 -11.37 0.22
C ASP A 465 6.08 -11.54 1.74
N SER A 466 7.04 -10.92 2.44
CA SER A 466 7.06 -10.76 3.89
C SER A 466 7.12 -9.25 4.21
N PRO A 467 5.98 -8.59 4.45
CA PRO A 467 5.93 -7.15 4.68
C PRO A 467 6.66 -6.72 5.96
N LEU A 468 7.07 -5.45 6.02
CA LEU A 468 7.55 -4.83 7.25
C LEU A 468 6.54 -5.01 8.37
N TYR A 469 7.03 -5.36 9.56
CA TYR A 469 6.20 -5.66 10.71
C TYR A 469 6.52 -4.70 11.86
N LEU A 470 5.53 -3.92 12.31
CA LEU A 470 5.69 -3.05 13.47
C LEU A 470 5.75 -3.91 14.73
N PHE A 471 6.88 -3.85 15.41
CA PHE A 471 7.18 -4.67 16.59
C PHE A 471 7.92 -3.81 17.63
N GLU A 472 7.17 -2.98 18.36
CA GLU A 472 7.72 -1.95 19.24
C GLU A 472 7.73 -2.41 20.71
N SER A 473 8.92 -2.42 21.34
CA SER A 473 9.08 -2.77 22.76
C SER A 473 9.23 -1.59 23.70
N SER A 474 9.68 -0.44 23.20
CA SER A 474 10.03 0.74 24.01
C SER A 474 8.89 1.74 24.20
N PHE A 475 7.64 1.33 23.92
CA PHE A 475 6.51 2.26 23.89
C PHE A 475 6.14 2.76 25.28
N GLY A 476 6.33 1.97 26.34
CA GLY A 476 6.02 2.35 27.71
C GLY A 476 7.01 3.35 28.32
N GLU A 477 8.21 3.42 27.79
CA GLU A 477 9.30 4.27 28.27
C GLU A 477 9.30 5.65 27.59
N HIS A 478 8.48 5.84 26.54
CA HIS A 478 8.46 7.08 25.75
C HIS A 478 7.22 7.94 26.05
N GLN A 479 7.42 9.24 26.37
CA GLN A 479 6.38 10.14 26.89
C GLN A 479 5.09 10.19 26.04
N LYS A 480 5.22 10.18 24.71
CA LYS A 480 4.09 10.23 23.78
C LYS A 480 3.49 8.85 23.44
N LYS A 481 4.26 7.76 23.58
CA LYS A 481 3.82 6.39 23.24
C LYS A 481 3.27 5.64 24.46
N LYS A 482 3.67 6.02 25.69
CA LYS A 482 3.29 5.34 26.93
C LYS A 482 1.78 5.30 27.19
N ARG A 483 1.01 6.19 26.56
CA ARG A 483 -0.46 6.17 26.59
C ARG A 483 -1.09 4.92 25.97
N LEU A 484 -0.31 4.10 25.26
CA LEU A 484 -0.74 2.75 24.85
C LEU A 484 -0.89 1.81 26.05
N LEU A 485 -0.20 2.08 27.18
CA LEU A 485 -0.36 1.32 28.42
C LEU A 485 -1.68 1.63 29.13
N ASP A 486 -2.34 2.75 28.81
CA ASP A 486 -3.65 3.10 29.37
C ASP A 486 -4.80 2.34 28.66
N ASP A 487 -4.46 1.52 27.65
CA ASP A 487 -5.43 0.86 26.79
C ASP A 487 -5.52 -0.66 27.06
N TYR A 488 -4.66 -1.22 27.92
CA TYR A 488 -4.71 -2.62 28.35
C TYR A 488 -4.06 -2.82 29.73
N ASP A 489 -4.43 -3.91 30.41
CA ASP A 489 -3.83 -4.35 31.67
C ASP A 489 -3.07 -5.68 31.51
N ILE A 490 -2.20 -6.05 32.45
CA ILE A 490 -1.59 -7.39 32.44
C ILE A 490 -2.63 -8.37 33.01
N PRO A 491 -3.04 -9.41 32.27
CA PRO A 491 -4.03 -10.36 32.78
C PRO A 491 -3.56 -11.06 34.04
N GLU A 492 -4.50 -11.40 34.93
CA GLU A 492 -4.21 -11.92 36.27
C GLU A 492 -3.32 -13.18 36.24
N TYR A 493 -3.54 -14.06 35.27
CA TYR A 493 -2.77 -15.29 35.06
C TYR A 493 -1.27 -15.03 34.87
N PHE A 494 -0.90 -13.88 34.30
CA PHE A 494 0.47 -13.52 33.93
C PHE A 494 1.03 -12.37 34.78
N SER A 495 0.34 -12.03 35.88
CA SER A 495 0.71 -10.92 36.76
C SER A 495 2.04 -11.12 37.51
N GLU A 496 2.48 -12.37 37.68
CA GLU A 496 3.78 -12.67 38.25
C GLU A 496 4.90 -12.55 37.21
N ASP A 497 5.60 -11.41 37.26
CA ASP A 497 6.75 -11.12 36.42
C ASP A 497 8.02 -10.91 37.27
N LEU A 498 8.72 -12.01 37.54
CA LEU A 498 9.92 -12.03 38.36
C LEU A 498 11.07 -11.21 37.76
N PHE A 499 11.12 -11.01 36.43
CA PHE A 499 12.17 -10.18 35.83
C PHE A 499 12.06 -8.70 36.22
N ARG A 500 10.90 -8.24 36.72
CA ARG A 500 10.76 -6.92 37.34
C ARG A 500 11.72 -6.72 38.52
N LEU A 501 12.12 -7.79 39.21
CA LEU A 501 13.10 -7.73 40.29
C LEU A 501 14.50 -7.34 39.83
N VAL A 502 14.82 -7.45 38.54
CA VAL A 502 16.12 -7.03 38.00
C VAL A 502 16.18 -5.50 37.80
N GLY A 503 15.01 -4.86 37.71
CA GLY A 503 14.83 -3.43 37.45
C GLY A 503 14.66 -3.12 35.96
N ASP A 504 13.87 -2.07 35.67
CA ASP A 504 13.40 -1.76 34.31
C ASP A 504 14.54 -1.46 33.32
N HIS A 505 15.65 -0.88 33.79
CA HIS A 505 16.81 -0.60 32.94
C HIS A 505 17.68 -1.82 32.62
N ARG A 506 17.63 -2.89 33.42
CA ARG A 506 18.53 -4.05 33.30
C ARG A 506 17.82 -5.31 32.78
N ARG A 507 16.50 -5.37 32.89
CA ARG A 507 15.72 -6.47 32.34
C ARG A 507 15.77 -6.47 30.80
N PRO A 508 15.69 -7.63 30.16
CA PRO A 508 15.48 -7.70 28.70
C PRO A 508 14.16 -7.03 28.29
N PRO A 509 14.02 -6.60 27.02
CA PRO A 509 12.72 -6.30 26.43
C PRO A 509 11.77 -7.47 26.65
N TYR A 510 10.55 -7.18 27.09
CA TYR A 510 9.61 -8.20 27.58
C TYR A 510 8.19 -7.98 27.10
N ARG A 511 7.89 -6.85 26.47
CA ARG A 511 6.57 -6.50 25.96
C ARG A 511 6.70 -5.90 24.58
N TRP A 512 5.77 -6.21 23.69
CA TRP A 512 5.74 -5.68 22.34
C TRP A 512 4.33 -5.32 21.94
N TRP A 513 4.18 -4.12 21.40
CA TRP A 513 2.98 -3.70 20.69
C TRP A 513 3.18 -3.92 19.20
N CYS A 514 2.27 -4.66 18.59
CA CYS A 514 2.46 -5.26 17.27
C CYS A 514 1.35 -4.84 16.31
N ILE A 515 1.72 -4.33 15.14
CA ILE A 515 0.79 -4.11 14.02
C ILE A 515 1.40 -4.74 12.76
N GLY A 516 0.69 -5.65 12.12
CA GLY A 516 1.20 -6.37 10.96
C GLY A 516 0.15 -6.54 9.88
N PRO A 517 0.44 -6.18 8.62
CA PRO A 517 -0.44 -6.49 7.50
C PRO A 517 -0.47 -8.00 7.22
N GLN A 518 -1.39 -8.42 6.36
CA GLN A 518 -1.43 -9.79 5.84
C GLN A 518 -0.05 -10.24 5.32
N ARG A 519 0.33 -11.50 5.55
CA ARG A 519 1.63 -12.13 5.22
C ARG A 519 2.80 -11.78 6.14
N SER A 520 2.72 -10.69 6.90
CA SER A 520 3.74 -10.42 7.92
C SER A 520 3.61 -11.44 9.05
N GLY A 521 4.67 -11.63 9.83
CA GLY A 521 4.65 -12.61 10.90
C GLY A 521 6.02 -12.81 11.53
N THR A 522 6.14 -13.87 12.32
CA THR A 522 7.39 -14.24 12.99
C THR A 522 7.71 -15.67 12.62
N GLY A 523 8.94 -15.90 12.15
CA GLY A 523 9.44 -17.23 11.80
C GLY A 523 9.44 -18.19 12.99
N ILE A 524 9.68 -19.47 12.73
CA ILE A 524 9.68 -20.47 13.79
C ILE A 524 10.82 -20.23 14.80
N HIS A 525 10.47 -20.13 16.07
CA HIS A 525 11.39 -19.76 17.14
C HIS A 525 10.99 -20.35 18.50
N ILE A 526 11.89 -20.23 19.47
CA ILE A 526 11.63 -20.48 20.90
C ILE A 526 11.95 -19.19 21.65
N ASP A 527 11.07 -18.81 22.57
CA ASP A 527 11.26 -17.62 23.40
C ASP A 527 12.60 -17.60 24.18
N PRO A 528 13.23 -16.42 24.27
CA PRO A 528 14.56 -16.27 24.87
C PRO A 528 14.54 -16.59 26.37
N LEU A 529 15.69 -17.03 26.89
CA LEU A 529 15.93 -17.27 28.31
C LEU A 529 14.93 -18.25 28.98
N GLY A 530 14.15 -19.02 28.20
CA GLY A 530 13.20 -19.99 28.74
C GLY A 530 11.94 -19.38 29.33
N THR A 531 11.66 -18.11 29.02
CA THR A 531 10.40 -17.46 29.42
C THR A 531 9.22 -18.12 28.74
N SER A 532 8.06 -18.02 29.37
CA SER A 532 6.77 -18.25 28.71
C SER A 532 6.25 -16.92 28.16
N ALA A 533 5.28 -16.98 27.26
CA ALA A 533 4.68 -15.80 26.65
C ALA A 533 3.15 -15.89 26.63
N TRP A 534 2.52 -14.73 26.58
CA TRP A 534 1.12 -14.58 26.22
C TRP A 534 0.98 -13.55 25.11
N ASN A 535 0.07 -13.79 24.17
CA ASN A 535 -0.21 -12.88 23.05
C ASN A 535 -1.72 -12.62 22.96
N ALA A 536 -2.12 -11.36 23.18
CA ALA A 536 -3.49 -10.89 23.15
C ALA A 536 -3.80 -10.21 21.80
N LEU A 537 -4.79 -10.74 21.08
CA LEU A 537 -5.18 -10.26 19.76
C LEU A 537 -6.41 -9.34 19.85
N ILE A 538 -6.27 -8.09 19.38
CA ILE A 538 -7.33 -7.08 19.44
C ILE A 538 -8.07 -6.95 18.11
N THR A 539 -7.35 -7.06 17.00
CA THR A 539 -7.91 -6.95 15.65
C THR A 539 -7.23 -7.94 14.73
N GLY A 540 -7.99 -8.50 13.78
CA GLY A 540 -7.51 -9.42 12.77
C GLY A 540 -7.40 -10.87 13.25
N HIS A 541 -6.67 -11.69 12.49
CA HIS A 541 -6.51 -13.12 12.70
C HIS A 541 -5.04 -13.54 12.58
N LYS A 542 -4.58 -14.38 13.50
CA LYS A 542 -3.22 -14.96 13.48
C LYS A 542 -3.30 -16.47 13.34
N ARG A 543 -2.55 -17.01 12.38
CA ARG A 543 -2.34 -18.46 12.20
C ARG A 543 -1.08 -18.87 12.94
N TRP A 544 -1.18 -19.90 13.78
CA TRP A 544 -0.07 -20.42 14.57
C TRP A 544 0.17 -21.90 14.24
N CYS A 545 1.44 -22.30 14.27
CA CYS A 545 1.84 -23.69 14.40
C CYS A 545 2.76 -23.84 15.60
N ILE A 546 2.48 -24.82 16.47
CA ILE A 546 3.17 -25.03 17.75
C ILE A 546 3.69 -26.47 17.82
N PHE A 547 4.94 -26.64 18.27
CA PHE A 547 5.59 -27.95 18.41
C PHE A 547 6.23 -28.10 19.80
N PRO A 548 6.27 -29.34 20.34
CA PRO A 548 6.86 -29.60 21.64
C PRO A 548 8.36 -29.29 21.69
N PRO A 549 8.93 -29.00 22.88
CA PRO A 549 10.35 -28.69 23.03
C PRO A 549 11.30 -29.82 22.56
N SER A 550 10.83 -31.07 22.54
CA SER A 550 11.60 -32.22 22.08
C SER A 550 11.77 -32.30 20.57
N THR A 551 11.05 -31.50 19.78
CA THR A 551 11.10 -31.58 18.31
C THR A 551 12.49 -31.19 17.78
N PRO A 552 13.13 -32.07 16.98
CA PRO A 552 14.44 -31.79 16.41
C PRO A 552 14.43 -30.55 15.50
N ARG A 553 15.35 -29.61 15.76
CA ARG A 553 15.49 -28.33 15.03
C ARG A 553 15.55 -28.50 13.51
N HIS A 554 16.23 -29.53 13.02
CA HIS A 554 16.42 -29.77 11.58
C HIS A 554 15.12 -30.15 10.85
N LEU A 555 14.08 -30.59 11.56
CA LEU A 555 12.75 -30.85 10.96
C LEU A 555 11.95 -29.56 10.75
N LEU A 556 12.25 -28.52 11.55
CA LEU A 556 11.44 -27.31 11.63
C LEU A 556 12.02 -26.12 10.88
N LYS A 557 13.34 -26.06 10.66
CA LYS A 557 13.98 -24.91 10.01
C LYS A 557 14.08 -25.11 8.49
N PRO A 558 13.60 -24.15 7.66
CA PRO A 558 13.90 -24.12 6.24
C PRO A 558 15.42 -24.10 6.00
N THR A 559 15.88 -24.81 4.97
CA THR A 559 17.29 -24.78 4.57
C THR A 559 17.56 -23.59 3.65
N SER A 560 18.83 -23.21 3.49
CA SER A 560 19.23 -22.17 2.54
C SER A 560 18.96 -22.56 1.08
N VAL A 561 18.79 -23.85 0.79
CA VAL A 561 18.38 -24.34 -0.53
C VAL A 561 16.90 -24.05 -0.76
N ASP A 562 16.07 -24.12 0.29
CA ASP A 562 14.62 -23.90 0.19
C ASP A 562 14.27 -22.41 -0.01
N SER A 563 15.02 -21.48 0.62
CA SER A 563 14.84 -20.02 0.45
C SER A 563 16.08 -19.23 0.88
N PRO A 564 16.98 -18.84 -0.05
CA PRO A 564 18.29 -18.27 0.31
C PRO A 564 18.23 -16.96 1.09
N LYS A 565 17.26 -16.09 0.78
CA LYS A 565 17.16 -14.70 1.30
C LYS A 565 15.99 -14.45 2.25
N SER A 566 15.11 -15.44 2.45
CA SER A 566 13.88 -15.29 3.25
C SER A 566 13.56 -16.50 4.12
N LYS A 567 14.56 -17.32 4.47
CA LYS A 567 14.41 -18.56 5.25
C LYS A 567 13.79 -18.39 6.65
N ASP A 568 13.95 -17.22 7.26
CA ASP A 568 13.50 -16.96 8.63
C ASP A 568 12.11 -16.29 8.70
N GLU A 569 11.45 -16.08 7.55
CA GLU A 569 10.12 -15.48 7.51
C GLU A 569 9.03 -16.49 7.89
N GLY A 570 7.99 -16.01 8.59
CA GLY A 570 6.82 -16.83 8.93
C GLY A 570 6.16 -17.42 7.68
N ILE A 571 5.93 -16.60 6.65
CA ILE A 571 5.30 -17.04 5.40
C ILE A 571 6.13 -18.11 4.67
N THR A 572 7.46 -17.97 4.64
CA THR A 572 8.35 -18.97 4.05
C THR A 572 8.22 -20.31 4.78
N TRP A 573 8.13 -20.28 6.11
CA TRP A 573 7.93 -21.50 6.90
C TRP A 573 6.61 -22.20 6.55
N PHE A 574 5.51 -21.44 6.46
CA PHE A 574 4.21 -21.97 6.06
C PHE A 574 4.18 -22.47 4.61
N LYS A 575 5.02 -21.93 3.73
CA LYS A 575 5.15 -22.43 2.35
C LYS A 575 5.97 -23.71 2.26
N VAL A 576 7.07 -23.81 3.01
CA VAL A 576 8.09 -24.84 2.83
C VAL A 576 7.93 -26.02 3.81
N ILE A 577 7.75 -25.72 5.09
CA ILE A 577 7.81 -26.72 6.17
C ILE A 577 6.40 -27.22 6.49
N TYR A 578 5.43 -26.32 6.61
CA TYR A 578 4.06 -26.70 6.97
C TYR A 578 3.49 -27.84 6.08
N PRO A 579 3.63 -27.85 4.74
CA PRO A 579 3.13 -28.97 3.93
C PRO A 579 3.73 -30.33 4.31
N ARG A 580 4.99 -30.36 4.76
CA ARG A 580 5.68 -31.58 5.21
C ARG A 580 5.02 -32.14 6.48
N THR A 581 4.54 -31.26 7.36
CA THR A 581 3.82 -31.65 8.59
C THR A 581 2.47 -32.31 8.34
N GLN A 582 1.92 -32.12 7.13
CA GLN A 582 0.63 -32.68 6.73
C GLN A 582 0.75 -34.07 6.08
N LEU A 583 1.98 -34.53 5.81
CA LEU A 583 2.24 -35.84 5.22
C LEU A 583 2.02 -36.95 6.26
N SER A 584 1.53 -38.11 5.81
CA SER A 584 1.40 -39.31 6.65
C SER A 584 2.74 -39.84 7.19
N THR A 585 3.85 -39.41 6.58
CA THR A 585 5.22 -39.74 7.00
C THR A 585 5.76 -38.84 8.10
N TRP A 586 5.05 -37.76 8.47
CA TRP A 586 5.48 -36.89 9.57
C TRP A 586 5.43 -37.64 10.91
N PRO A 587 6.49 -37.56 11.76
CA PRO A 587 6.52 -38.27 13.03
C PRO A 587 5.40 -37.78 13.98
N LYS A 588 4.58 -38.72 14.48
CA LYS A 588 3.40 -38.41 15.29
C LYS A 588 3.74 -37.79 16.64
N GLU A 589 4.89 -38.13 17.21
CA GLU A 589 5.43 -37.57 18.45
C GLU A 589 5.78 -36.08 18.34
N TYR A 590 5.93 -35.55 17.13
CA TYR A 590 6.18 -34.14 16.84
C TYR A 590 5.02 -33.51 16.07
N ALA A 591 3.78 -33.92 16.38
CA ALA A 591 2.59 -33.39 15.75
C ALA A 591 2.55 -31.85 15.81
N CYS A 592 2.25 -31.23 14.68
CA CYS A 592 2.01 -29.80 14.58
C CYS A 592 0.64 -29.48 15.19
N VAL A 593 0.59 -28.63 16.21
CA VAL A 593 -0.68 -28.08 16.72
C VAL A 593 -0.94 -26.77 15.99
N GLU A 594 -2.00 -26.74 15.19
CA GLU A 594 -2.41 -25.57 14.43
C GLU A 594 -3.59 -24.86 15.08
N VAL A 595 -3.56 -23.52 15.12
CA VAL A 595 -4.66 -22.71 15.65
C VAL A 595 -4.80 -21.39 14.91
N ILE A 596 -6.05 -20.97 14.72
CA ILE A 596 -6.41 -19.63 14.25
C ILE A 596 -6.83 -18.85 15.49
N GLN A 597 -6.03 -17.87 15.87
CA GLN A 597 -6.37 -16.95 16.95
C GLN A 597 -7.30 -15.86 16.43
N HIS A 598 -8.42 -15.66 17.10
CA HIS A 598 -9.44 -14.66 16.78
C HIS A 598 -9.31 -13.39 17.65
N PRO A 599 -9.92 -12.26 17.26
CA PRO A 599 -10.02 -11.07 18.11
C PRO A 599 -10.66 -11.41 19.47
N GLY A 600 -10.11 -10.89 20.56
CA GLY A 600 -10.56 -11.23 21.93
C GLY A 600 -9.79 -12.38 22.56
N GLU A 601 -9.08 -13.19 21.77
CA GLU A 601 -8.40 -14.38 22.28
C GLU A 601 -6.97 -14.08 22.74
N VAL A 602 -6.58 -14.68 23.86
CA VAL A 602 -5.20 -14.67 24.39
C VAL A 602 -4.61 -16.06 24.28
N ILE A 603 -3.52 -16.23 23.54
CA ILE A 603 -2.78 -17.49 23.49
C ILE A 603 -1.68 -17.52 24.55
N PHE A 604 -1.63 -18.59 25.35
CA PHE A 604 -0.52 -18.88 26.27
C PHE A 604 0.45 -19.86 25.62
N VAL A 605 1.73 -19.48 25.57
CA VAL A 605 2.83 -20.27 25.02
C VAL A 605 3.83 -20.60 26.15
N PRO A 606 3.89 -21.86 26.61
CA PRO A 606 4.83 -22.29 27.63
C PRO A 606 6.28 -22.18 27.13
N GLY A 607 7.20 -21.95 28.07
CA GLY A 607 8.62 -21.84 27.76
C GLY A 607 9.18 -23.13 27.13
N GLY A 608 9.92 -22.98 26.02
CA GLY A 608 10.56 -24.08 25.31
C GLY A 608 9.79 -24.62 24.10
N TYR A 609 8.53 -24.23 23.91
CA TYR A 609 7.75 -24.61 22.73
C TYR A 609 8.23 -23.85 21.48
N TRP A 610 8.38 -24.58 20.38
CA TRP A 610 8.59 -23.97 19.07
C TRP A 610 7.27 -23.41 18.57
N HIS A 611 7.29 -22.18 18.07
CA HIS A 611 6.11 -21.58 17.49
C HIS A 611 6.44 -20.64 16.34
N VAL A 612 5.51 -20.56 15.39
CA VAL A 612 5.57 -19.70 14.19
C VAL A 612 4.21 -19.04 14.01
N VAL A 613 4.22 -17.78 13.58
CA VAL A 613 3.00 -16.95 13.52
C VAL A 613 2.93 -16.25 12.17
N LEU A 614 1.76 -16.31 11.54
CA LEU A 614 1.44 -15.59 10.31
C LEU A 614 0.18 -14.73 10.51
N ASN A 615 0.26 -13.46 10.13
CA ASN A 615 -0.88 -12.55 10.12
C ASN A 615 -1.72 -12.81 8.87
N MET A 616 -2.98 -13.20 9.05
CA MET A 616 -3.87 -13.58 7.94
C MET A 616 -4.56 -12.36 7.31
N ASP A 617 -4.64 -11.26 8.05
CA ASP A 617 -5.17 -9.96 7.66
C ASP A 617 -4.40 -8.86 8.44
N LEU A 618 -4.92 -7.63 8.48
CA LEU A 618 -4.32 -6.58 9.30
C LEU A 618 -4.56 -6.88 10.79
N THR A 619 -3.48 -7.20 11.50
CA THR A 619 -3.54 -7.53 12.93
C THR A 619 -3.04 -6.40 13.82
N VAL A 620 -3.68 -6.23 14.98
CA VAL A 620 -3.19 -5.41 16.09
C VAL A 620 -3.20 -6.26 17.36
N ALA A 621 -2.06 -6.37 18.02
CA ALA A 621 -1.88 -7.24 19.18
C ALA A 621 -0.87 -6.66 20.19
N VAL A 622 -0.89 -7.20 21.40
CA VAL A 622 0.16 -6.99 22.41
C VAL A 622 0.59 -8.35 22.97
N THR A 623 1.89 -8.53 23.14
CA THR A 623 2.47 -9.78 23.62
C THR A 623 3.53 -9.50 24.68
N GLN A 624 3.64 -10.36 25.69
CA GLN A 624 4.67 -10.26 26.70
C GLN A 624 5.28 -11.60 27.09
N ASN A 625 6.58 -11.57 27.35
CA ASN A 625 7.33 -12.68 27.92
C ASN A 625 7.43 -12.46 29.43
N PHE A 626 7.21 -13.52 30.20
CA PHE A 626 7.23 -13.45 31.65
C PHE A 626 7.99 -14.62 32.28
N CYS A 627 8.51 -14.34 33.48
CA CYS A 627 9.10 -15.35 34.35
C CYS A 627 8.24 -15.44 35.61
N SER A 628 7.62 -16.60 35.80
CA SER A 628 6.82 -16.94 36.97
C SER A 628 7.60 -17.87 37.91
N SER A 629 7.04 -18.14 39.08
CA SER A 629 7.56 -19.16 39.99
C SER A 629 7.60 -20.55 39.37
N VAL A 630 6.73 -20.84 38.39
CA VAL A 630 6.63 -22.14 37.72
C VAL A 630 7.78 -22.35 36.75
N ASN A 631 8.03 -21.38 35.85
CA ASN A 631 9.11 -21.49 34.87
C ASN A 631 10.48 -21.01 35.40
N PHE A 632 10.53 -20.47 36.62
CA PHE A 632 11.75 -19.94 37.25
C PHE A 632 12.95 -20.89 37.19
N PRO A 633 12.85 -22.21 37.46
CA PRO A 633 14.02 -23.09 37.43
C PRO A 633 14.72 -23.10 36.07
N THR A 634 13.94 -23.22 35.00
CA THR A 634 14.44 -23.19 33.61
C THR A 634 15.00 -21.81 33.25
N VAL A 635 14.27 -20.76 33.61
CA VAL A 635 14.71 -19.37 33.36
C VAL A 635 16.02 -19.06 34.07
N TRP A 636 16.13 -19.41 35.34
CA TRP A 636 17.32 -19.17 36.16
C TRP A 636 18.56 -19.85 35.58
N ALA A 637 18.45 -21.14 35.22
CA ALA A 637 19.54 -21.89 34.62
C ALA A 637 20.03 -21.25 33.31
N ARG A 638 19.12 -20.72 32.48
CA ARG A 638 19.47 -20.01 31.24
C ARG A 638 20.06 -18.63 31.52
N VAL A 639 19.51 -17.86 32.46
CA VAL A 639 19.97 -16.51 32.81
C VAL A 639 21.39 -16.53 33.40
N ILE A 640 21.73 -17.50 34.26
CA ILE A 640 23.12 -17.62 34.75
C ILE A 640 24.08 -17.85 33.59
N ARG A 641 23.78 -18.79 32.70
CA ARG A 641 24.67 -19.17 31.60
C ARG A 641 24.83 -18.03 30.59
N SER A 642 23.72 -17.38 30.20
CA SER A 642 23.71 -16.37 29.13
C SER A 642 23.95 -14.94 29.62
N ARG A 643 23.57 -14.59 30.85
CA ARG A 643 23.68 -13.21 31.39
C ARG A 643 24.17 -13.18 32.85
N PRO A 644 25.45 -13.54 33.13
CA PRO A 644 25.97 -13.67 34.50
C PRO A 644 25.90 -12.41 35.37
N LYS A 645 26.03 -11.21 34.77
CA LYS A 645 25.90 -9.94 35.52
C LYS A 645 24.47 -9.68 35.96
N MET A 646 23.51 -10.06 35.13
CA MET A 646 22.08 -9.94 35.41
C MET A 646 21.67 -10.93 36.49
N SER A 647 22.15 -12.18 36.43
CA SER A 647 21.81 -13.22 37.41
C SER A 647 22.23 -12.84 38.83
N LYS A 648 23.41 -12.24 39.02
CA LYS A 648 23.85 -11.73 40.33
C LYS A 648 22.86 -10.73 40.92
N LYS A 649 22.46 -9.73 40.12
CA LYS A 649 21.49 -8.72 40.57
C LYS A 649 20.12 -9.32 40.84
N PHE A 650 19.72 -10.27 40.02
CA PHE A 650 18.45 -10.98 40.19
C PHE A 650 18.44 -11.76 41.50
N LEU A 651 19.51 -12.51 41.82
CA LEU A 651 19.66 -13.25 43.07
C LEU A 651 19.66 -12.35 44.30
N GLU A 652 20.35 -11.22 44.28
CA GLU A 652 20.31 -10.24 45.37
C GLU A 652 18.88 -9.80 45.69
N ASN A 653 18.10 -9.47 44.65
CA ASN A 653 16.72 -9.03 44.82
C ASN A 653 15.77 -10.17 45.17
N LEU A 654 16.01 -11.38 44.68
CA LEU A 654 15.29 -12.59 45.08
C LEU A 654 15.49 -12.87 46.58
N LYS A 655 16.73 -12.84 47.08
CA LYS A 655 17.01 -13.05 48.52
C LYS A 655 16.22 -12.09 49.42
N ARG A 656 15.97 -10.86 48.95
CA ARG A 656 15.21 -9.85 49.68
C ARG A 656 13.69 -9.97 49.55
N ARG A 657 13.18 -10.32 48.36
CA ARG A 657 11.73 -10.22 48.05
C ARG A 657 11.04 -11.57 47.84
N ARG A 658 11.79 -12.62 47.51
CA ARG A 658 11.33 -14.00 47.24
C ARG A 658 12.36 -15.01 47.76
N PRO A 659 12.55 -15.10 49.09
CA PRO A 659 13.56 -15.98 49.70
C PRO A 659 13.26 -17.48 49.46
N ASP A 660 12.00 -17.82 49.18
CA ASP A 660 11.57 -19.12 48.69
C ASP A 660 12.27 -19.50 47.37
N LEU A 661 12.22 -18.62 46.37
CA LEU A 661 12.89 -18.83 45.07
C LEU A 661 14.40 -18.69 45.16
N ALA A 662 14.92 -17.82 46.03
CA ALA A 662 16.36 -17.70 46.25
C ALA A 662 16.98 -19.02 46.76
N ARG A 663 16.32 -19.71 47.70
CA ARG A 663 16.76 -21.03 48.16
C ARG A 663 16.67 -22.10 47.07
N LEU A 664 15.70 -21.97 46.15
CA LEU A 664 15.59 -22.88 45.01
C LEU A 664 16.81 -22.78 44.08
N THR A 665 17.43 -21.59 43.96
CA THR A 665 18.62 -21.40 43.11
C THR A 665 19.80 -22.29 43.48
N GLU A 666 19.94 -22.64 44.77
CA GLU A 666 21.01 -23.52 45.27
C GLU A 666 20.76 -24.99 44.94
N LYS A 667 19.51 -25.34 44.63
CA LYS A 667 19.08 -26.72 44.33
C LYS A 667 18.97 -27.01 42.83
N ILE A 668 19.09 -25.98 41.98
CA ILE A 668 19.00 -26.14 40.53
C ILE A 668 20.31 -26.73 40.01
N ASP A 669 20.22 -27.91 39.41
CA ASP A 669 21.36 -28.51 38.73
C ASP A 669 21.74 -27.69 37.49
N MET A 670 22.93 -27.10 37.54
CA MET A 670 23.48 -26.28 36.48
C MET A 670 23.88 -27.06 35.23
N ASN A 671 23.92 -28.39 35.30
CA ASN A 671 24.21 -29.30 34.20
C ASN A 671 22.97 -30.01 33.64
N ALA A 672 21.81 -29.86 34.29
CA ALA A 672 20.56 -30.43 33.79
C ALA A 672 20.20 -29.87 32.40
N ASP A 673 19.65 -30.75 31.56
CA ASP A 673 19.13 -30.38 30.26
C ASP A 673 17.92 -29.44 30.44
N THR A 674 18.09 -28.18 30.03
CA THR A 674 17.06 -27.14 30.13
C THR A 674 16.19 -27.06 28.86
N GLY A 675 16.20 -28.11 28.05
CA GLY A 675 15.57 -28.15 26.74
C GLY A 675 16.32 -27.32 25.69
N PRO A 676 15.78 -27.23 24.46
CA PRO A 676 16.43 -26.56 23.33
C PRO A 676 16.77 -25.10 23.63
N ARG A 677 17.97 -24.67 23.19
CA ARG A 677 18.41 -23.26 23.29
C ARG A 677 17.46 -22.35 22.52
N SER A 678 17.33 -21.10 22.99
CA SER A 678 16.56 -20.07 22.27
C SER A 678 17.12 -19.89 20.85
N ASP A 679 16.22 -19.84 19.87
CA ASP A 679 16.51 -19.63 18.46
C ASP A 679 15.63 -18.46 18.03
N THR A 680 16.21 -17.31 17.67
CA THR A 680 15.50 -16.08 17.32
C THR A 680 15.43 -15.91 15.81
N SER A 681 14.26 -15.62 15.23
CA SER A 681 14.14 -15.25 13.81
C SER A 681 14.72 -13.86 13.54
N SER A 682 15.48 -13.74 12.43
CA SER A 682 16.19 -12.52 12.02
C SER A 682 15.27 -11.36 11.65
N SER A 683 14.08 -11.63 11.12
CA SER A 683 13.07 -10.61 10.77
C SER A 683 12.41 -9.92 11.96
N SER A 684 12.58 -10.47 13.16
CA SER A 684 12.08 -9.94 14.43
C SER A 684 13.20 -9.77 15.46
N SER A 685 14.45 -9.70 15.00
CA SER A 685 15.63 -9.55 15.86
C SER A 685 15.35 -8.50 16.92
N SER A 686 15.45 -8.94 18.18
CA SER A 686 15.60 -8.11 19.35
C SER A 686 16.99 -8.40 19.85
N SER A 687 18.00 -8.03 19.06
CA SER A 687 19.38 -8.22 19.46
C SER A 687 19.68 -7.29 20.64
N SER A 688 20.28 -7.88 21.66
CA SER A 688 20.45 -7.31 22.99
C SER A 688 21.57 -6.26 23.02
N SER A 689 21.26 -5.04 22.61
CA SER A 689 22.12 -3.87 22.82
C SER A 689 21.29 -2.78 23.47
N ALA A 690 21.43 -2.63 24.79
CA ALA A 690 20.88 -1.49 25.50
C ALA A 690 21.75 -0.28 25.17
N ASP A 691 21.25 0.59 24.29
CA ASP A 691 21.72 1.97 24.22
C ASP A 691 20.50 2.89 24.32
N SER A 692 20.18 3.25 25.56
CA SER A 692 19.19 4.27 25.87
C SER A 692 19.92 5.61 25.97
N SER A 693 20.13 6.23 24.81
CA SER A 693 20.42 7.66 24.70
C SER A 693 19.11 8.40 24.40
N PRO A 694 18.74 9.44 25.16
CA PRO A 694 17.65 10.32 24.78
C PRO A 694 18.17 11.24 23.67
N ASP A 695 17.92 10.89 22.41
CA ASP A 695 18.14 11.83 21.31
C ASP A 695 17.09 12.95 21.37
N SER A 696 17.43 13.97 22.14
CA SER A 696 17.03 15.34 21.90
C SER A 696 17.86 15.87 20.74
N ALA A 697 17.40 15.63 19.52
CA ALA A 697 17.79 16.38 18.33
C ALA A 697 16.51 16.60 17.52
N ASP A 698 15.87 17.74 17.80
CA ASP A 698 14.92 18.35 16.86
C ASP A 698 15.73 18.81 15.65
N ASP A 699 15.85 17.93 14.65
CA ASP A 699 16.18 18.36 13.28
C ASP A 699 14.91 18.96 12.66
N ASP A 700 14.60 20.19 13.08
CA ASP A 700 13.92 21.16 12.23
C ASP A 700 14.97 21.66 11.22
N GLU A 701 15.06 21.01 10.06
CA GLU A 701 15.68 21.64 8.90
C GLU A 701 14.73 22.73 8.38
N SER A 702 14.94 23.93 8.92
CA SER A 702 14.50 25.19 8.34
C SER A 702 15.20 25.42 7.00
N GLU A 703 14.40 25.79 6.00
CA GLU A 703 14.81 26.20 4.66
C GLU A 703 15.79 27.39 4.70
N THR A 704 16.98 27.23 4.14
CA THR A 704 17.83 28.35 3.73
C THR A 704 18.47 28.07 2.37
N GLU A 705 18.06 28.85 1.38
CA GLU A 705 18.75 29.00 0.09
C GLU A 705 20.12 29.65 0.31
N SER A 706 21.19 28.97 -0.11
CA SER A 706 22.52 29.57 -0.22
C SER A 706 22.95 29.63 -1.69
N LYS A 707 23.02 30.87 -2.20
CA LYS A 707 23.73 31.27 -3.41
C LYS A 707 25.20 30.83 -3.34
N ALA A 708 25.72 30.25 -4.41
CA ALA A 708 27.15 30.20 -4.73
C ALA A 708 27.27 30.30 -6.26
N THR A 709 27.47 31.51 -6.80
CA THR A 709 28.75 32.08 -7.26
C THR A 709 29.59 31.18 -8.16
N ILE A 710 29.67 31.67 -9.39
CA ILE A 710 30.53 31.37 -10.53
C ILE A 710 31.99 31.17 -10.13
N ASP A 711 32.62 30.11 -10.67
CA ASP A 711 34.03 30.14 -11.07
C ASP A 711 34.24 29.26 -12.32
N GLN A 712 34.79 29.89 -13.37
CA GLN A 712 35.31 29.23 -14.56
C GLN A 712 36.68 28.59 -14.26
N PRO A 713 37.14 27.65 -15.10
CA PRO A 713 38.16 28.09 -16.04
C PRO A 713 37.99 27.58 -17.47
N SER A 714 38.47 28.45 -18.35
CA SER A 714 38.73 28.36 -19.78
C SER A 714 39.64 27.21 -20.23
N PHE A 715 39.43 26.77 -21.48
CA PHE A 715 40.37 26.43 -22.57
C PHE A 715 39.65 25.40 -23.45
N ASP A 716 39.64 25.40 -24.79
CA ASP A 716 39.96 26.28 -25.91
C ASP A 716 39.67 25.42 -27.17
N GLN A 717 39.20 26.04 -28.26
CA GLN A 717 39.17 25.55 -29.66
C GLN A 717 38.55 24.17 -29.98
N GLY A 718 37.70 23.97 -30.99
CA GLY A 718 37.28 24.79 -32.12
C GLY A 718 36.29 24.00 -32.98
N ASP A 719 35.95 24.63 -34.11
CA ASP A 719 35.22 24.12 -35.28
C ASP A 719 33.67 24.06 -35.25
N GLU A 720 33.13 25.01 -36.01
CA GLU A 720 31.76 25.17 -36.48
C GLU A 720 31.48 24.27 -37.72
N PRO A 721 30.26 24.26 -38.32
CA PRO A 721 29.41 23.08 -38.40
C PRO A 721 29.37 22.43 -39.79
N LEU A 722 29.02 21.13 -39.85
CA LEU A 722 28.63 20.48 -41.11
C LEU A 722 27.17 19.98 -41.06
N THR A 723 26.42 20.47 -42.05
CA THR A 723 25.00 20.29 -42.29
C THR A 723 24.62 18.91 -42.85
N LYS A 724 23.36 18.53 -42.59
CA LYS A 724 22.56 17.48 -43.25
C LYS A 724 22.88 17.29 -44.75
N LYS A 725 23.34 16.10 -45.14
CA LYS A 725 22.78 15.21 -46.21
C LYS A 725 23.81 14.14 -46.60
N GLN A 726 23.28 12.94 -46.91
CA GLN A 726 23.95 11.73 -47.43
C GLN A 726 24.53 10.84 -46.30
N ARG A 727 24.25 9.54 -46.18
CA ARG A 727 23.77 8.53 -47.13
C ARG A 727 23.08 7.37 -46.38
N ILE A 728 22.10 6.81 -47.08
CA ILE A 728 21.49 5.48 -46.91
C ILE A 728 22.57 4.39 -46.88
N SER A 729 22.46 3.42 -45.97
CA SER A 729 22.50 1.95 -46.21
C SER A 729 22.99 1.18 -44.97
N SER A 730 22.31 0.05 -44.70
CA SER A 730 22.65 -1.06 -43.80
C SER A 730 22.76 -0.79 -42.29
N LEU A 731 21.66 -0.94 -41.56
CA LEU A 731 21.37 -2.09 -40.68
C LEU A 731 20.01 -1.92 -40.00
#